data_AF-A0A0W0SWD2-F1
#
_entry.id   AF-A0A0W0SWD2-F1
#
_cell.length_a   1.000
_cell.length_b   1.000
_cell.length_c   1.000
_cell.angle_alpha   90.00
_cell.angle_beta   90.00
_cell.angle_gamma   90.00
#
_symmetry.space_group_name_H-M   'P 1'
#
loop_
_entity.id
_entity.type
_entity.pdbx_description
1 polymer ?
#
loop_
_entity_poly.entity_id
_entity_poly.type
_entity_poly.pdbx_seq_one_letter_code
_entity_poly.pdbx_strand_id
1 'polypeptide(L)'
;MSRESQALYMQILAKQARAQALINIDKLAFDPQGRIVVDVKLPLTKIIEELKSELHRDISDQEGLENILGQKISPVTTVSLDISDEEDLKQTFSEIVEKALKNAGSPADEAKKLATQFMSLPKGSIIALQQELHFHLALVSRVYQTTTKLQDREQEMQAAHQSAMLRVNELVMNSLAQGLKSSLNRDGTINTAQLNKTLDKARKAIVPEAHIILLEEIARHTGEIISKADLKIKTLKKVAEKTTATPNDILHTDNNGLAVLIEGSENTAHERVKGEKFGHRQIISHKMGPDNTVVANQNLHMQIRTPSPVVKEDLDEQEYIEDASKKLKHITDKYVLKDRLTTDDTKPKAYIYNSYTAINDTLDDLTSKNRQTKSAIHILRGAHRHNARQLSNASDNPSDAVFCLVQNISVNGFGDTLGYDSSNTLVQESTLMAELAMLHTISDSISANSSTVVRKNGKPNLEPVKADVQKEKIKEVFELYKRFLNTPERKSFFAESAEGQQAIQLISELKADWRAEINFSPTAGIMANAKLGLKNIMANNLHWRHENAKIVQALCVFSEEVSLGGCKSGNERAQAINGRVALLDDLLNKDEKDAQETEVVHHLATLAKSGNQITVSNIAALRKSLDRLYNERGLQSAMSLISLVDQGGPAKVEAKPRGVYVSRNYAEEKVDSIDNLYQKNSSRFQAHKELTSMMLKATEGNLRSWWARMKSTPLGIVGAIAGTVFVFPAAYILIDTYLSNKEKVAAVSISRMEAAKQYRPSTPEVSPGLAGLGSRNDENFDDEEQSNNGLREKGKEKAQKPTKEMDQGSSLALLESDSDSDHKGPEFS
;
A
#
# COMPACT_ATOMS: atom_id res chain seq x y z
N MET A 1 -12.48 10.27 -20.24
CA MET A 1 -11.10 9.76 -20.06
C MET A 1 -10.75 8.85 -21.21
N SER A 2 -9.55 8.99 -21.75
CA SER A 2 -9.08 8.18 -22.89
C SER A 2 -7.96 7.26 -22.45
N ARG A 3 -8.23 5.94 -22.40
CA ARG A 3 -7.21 4.92 -22.06
C ARG A 3 -6.00 5.00 -22.99
N GLU A 4 -6.25 5.27 -24.26
CA GLU A 4 -5.21 5.46 -25.28
C GLU A 4 -4.31 6.65 -24.93
N SER A 5 -4.90 7.73 -24.41
CA SER A 5 -4.14 8.92 -24.00
C SER A 5 -3.31 8.67 -22.75
N GLN A 6 -3.83 7.92 -21.78
CA GLN A 6 -3.08 7.51 -20.59
C GLN A 6 -1.91 6.59 -20.96
N ALA A 7 -2.17 5.59 -21.80
CA ALA A 7 -1.15 4.68 -22.31
C ALA A 7 -0.04 5.43 -23.05
N LEU A 8 -0.42 6.32 -23.97
CA LEU A 8 0.53 7.13 -24.71
C LEU A 8 1.32 8.08 -23.79
N TYR A 9 0.68 8.72 -22.83
CA TYR A 9 1.37 9.55 -21.82
C TYR A 9 2.45 8.75 -21.07
N MET A 10 2.11 7.54 -20.62
CA MET A 10 3.06 6.64 -19.95
C MET A 10 4.18 6.20 -20.89
N GLN A 11 3.89 5.99 -22.17
CA GLN A 11 4.91 5.67 -23.18
C GLN A 11 5.89 6.84 -23.40
N ILE A 12 5.40 8.08 -23.49
CA ILE A 12 6.22 9.29 -23.63
C ILE A 12 7.20 9.39 -22.46
N LEU A 13 6.70 9.22 -21.24
CA LEU A 13 7.51 9.22 -20.01
C LEU A 13 8.57 8.12 -20.02
N ALA A 14 8.20 6.88 -20.38
CA ALA A 14 9.14 5.75 -20.44
C ALA A 14 10.25 5.97 -21.48
N LYS A 15 9.91 6.47 -22.68
CA LYS A 15 10.87 6.81 -23.73
C LYS A 15 11.84 7.90 -23.27
N GLN A 16 11.33 8.94 -22.61
CA GLN A 16 12.17 10.02 -22.09
C GLN A 16 13.11 9.54 -20.98
N ALA A 17 12.62 8.69 -20.06
CA ALA A 17 13.43 8.13 -18.99
C ALA A 17 14.59 7.29 -19.54
N ARG A 18 14.31 6.47 -20.55
CA ARG A 18 15.32 5.66 -21.26
C ARG A 18 16.38 6.51 -21.93
N ALA A 19 15.97 7.53 -22.67
CA ALA A 19 16.91 8.44 -23.33
C ALA A 19 17.85 9.11 -22.30
N GLN A 20 17.30 9.53 -21.16
CA GLN A 20 18.10 10.10 -20.05
C GLN A 20 19.04 9.07 -19.42
N ALA A 21 18.59 7.82 -19.26
CA ALA A 21 19.42 6.75 -18.73
C ALA A 21 20.63 6.44 -19.62
N LEU A 22 20.43 6.35 -20.94
CA LEU A 22 21.49 6.09 -21.90
C LEU A 22 22.54 7.22 -21.95
N ILE A 23 22.10 8.48 -21.84
CA ILE A 23 23.01 9.64 -21.76
C ILE A 23 23.87 9.59 -20.49
N ASN A 24 23.34 9.06 -19.40
CA ASN A 24 23.99 9.03 -18.09
C ASN A 24 24.45 7.62 -17.67
N ILE A 25 24.71 6.72 -18.63
CA ILE A 25 24.93 5.28 -18.37
C ILE A 25 26.01 5.00 -17.31
N ASP A 26 27.06 5.81 -17.27
CA ASP A 26 28.18 5.70 -16.32
C ASP A 26 27.86 6.22 -14.91
N LYS A 27 26.68 6.83 -14.71
CA LYS A 27 26.23 7.46 -13.47
C LYS A 27 24.87 6.92 -13.02
N LEU A 28 24.61 5.64 -13.29
CA LEU A 28 23.37 4.97 -12.88
C LEU A 28 23.56 4.15 -11.62
N ALA A 29 22.55 4.19 -10.74
CA ALA A 29 22.47 3.33 -9.57
C ALA A 29 21.47 2.20 -9.83
N PHE A 30 21.98 1.01 -10.15
CA PHE A 30 21.15 -0.13 -10.53
C PHE A 30 20.50 -0.81 -9.33
N ASP A 31 19.26 -1.24 -9.47
CA ASP A 31 18.59 -2.07 -8.49
C ASP A 31 18.85 -3.57 -8.74
N PRO A 32 18.90 -4.44 -7.69
CA PRO A 32 18.98 -5.89 -7.88
C PRO A 32 17.92 -6.48 -8.82
N GLN A 33 16.79 -5.82 -9.03
CA GLN A 33 15.80 -6.25 -10.02
C GLN A 33 16.22 -5.99 -11.48
N GLY A 34 17.35 -5.33 -11.74
CA GLY A 34 17.70 -4.86 -13.09
C GLY A 34 16.88 -3.64 -13.46
N ARG A 35 16.79 -2.67 -12.55
CA ARG A 35 16.00 -1.45 -12.74
C ARG A 35 16.82 -0.23 -12.39
N ILE A 36 16.41 0.92 -12.91
CA ILE A 36 16.97 2.22 -12.54
C ILE A 36 15.84 3.22 -12.27
N VAL A 37 16.09 4.19 -11.41
CA VAL A 37 15.12 5.22 -11.04
C VAL A 37 15.55 6.55 -11.67
N VAL A 38 14.68 7.12 -12.51
CA VAL A 38 14.96 8.27 -13.36
C VAL A 38 13.86 9.32 -13.18
N ASP A 39 14.21 10.58 -12.95
CA ASP A 39 13.21 11.65 -12.87
C ASP A 39 13.02 12.33 -14.22
N VAL A 40 11.80 12.23 -14.73
CA VAL A 40 11.39 12.83 -15.99
C VAL A 40 10.68 14.14 -15.72
N LYS A 41 11.31 15.24 -16.15
CA LYS A 41 10.71 16.57 -16.23
C LYS A 41 10.47 16.92 -17.69
N LEU A 42 9.20 16.94 -18.10
CA LEU A 42 8.81 17.29 -19.46
C LEU A 42 7.99 18.59 -19.46
N PRO A 43 8.30 19.55 -20.35
CA PRO A 43 7.42 20.69 -20.57
C PRO A 43 6.03 20.21 -21.00
N LEU A 44 4.99 20.81 -20.44
CA LEU A 44 3.59 20.51 -20.77
C LEU A 44 3.33 20.60 -22.28
N THR A 45 3.91 21.60 -22.94
CA THR A 45 3.78 21.81 -24.39
C THR A 45 4.25 20.61 -25.20
N LYS A 46 5.37 19.99 -24.80
CA LYS A 46 5.91 18.80 -25.47
C LYS A 46 4.98 17.60 -25.30
N ILE A 47 4.42 17.41 -24.10
CA ILE A 47 3.44 16.33 -23.86
C ILE A 47 2.20 16.51 -24.72
N ILE A 48 1.67 17.75 -24.77
CA ILE A 48 0.50 18.09 -25.59
C ILE A 48 0.79 17.87 -27.08
N GLU A 49 1.93 18.34 -27.58
CA GLU A 49 2.33 18.18 -28.98
C GLU A 49 2.42 16.71 -29.39
N GLU A 50 3.06 15.87 -28.57
CA GLU A 50 3.17 14.42 -28.84
C GLU A 50 1.82 13.70 -28.77
N LEU A 51 0.96 14.07 -27.81
CA LEU A 51 -0.41 13.52 -27.75
C LEU A 51 -1.26 13.97 -28.95
N LYS A 52 -1.13 15.23 -29.39
CA LYS A 52 -1.83 15.78 -30.55
C LYS A 52 -1.43 15.07 -31.84
N SER A 53 -0.13 14.86 -32.04
CA SER A 53 0.38 14.22 -33.25
C SER A 53 -0.11 12.78 -33.41
N GLU A 54 -0.19 12.04 -32.30
CA GLU A 54 -0.54 10.62 -32.31
C GLU A 54 -2.06 10.37 -32.23
N LEU A 55 -2.80 11.18 -31.46
CA LEU A 55 -4.24 10.95 -31.25
C LEU A 55 -5.15 11.79 -32.14
N HIS A 56 -4.60 12.80 -32.82
CA HIS A 56 -5.36 13.77 -33.63
C HIS A 56 -6.52 14.44 -32.87
N ARG A 57 -6.32 14.70 -31.56
CA ARG A 57 -7.30 15.38 -30.71
C ARG A 57 -6.87 16.81 -30.43
N ASP A 58 -7.81 17.73 -30.31
CA ASP A 58 -7.48 19.08 -29.86
C ASP A 58 -7.36 19.12 -28.32
N ILE A 59 -6.19 19.56 -27.86
CA ILE A 59 -5.80 19.69 -26.45
C ILE A 59 -5.14 21.07 -26.33
N SER A 60 -5.87 22.05 -25.82
CA SER A 60 -5.43 23.46 -25.83
C SER A 60 -4.47 23.80 -24.69
N ASP A 61 -4.64 23.14 -23.54
CA ASP A 61 -4.04 23.57 -22.27
C ASP A 61 -3.92 22.39 -21.27
N GLN A 62 -3.43 22.70 -20.07
CA GLN A 62 -3.27 21.74 -18.97
C GLN A 62 -4.60 21.13 -18.55
N GLU A 63 -5.66 21.93 -18.43
CA GLU A 63 -6.96 21.46 -17.97
C GLU A 63 -7.54 20.44 -18.96
N GLY A 64 -7.45 20.73 -20.27
CA GLY A 64 -7.81 19.80 -21.33
C GLY A 64 -7.03 18.49 -21.26
N LEU A 65 -5.72 18.56 -20.99
CA LEU A 65 -4.88 17.38 -20.81
C LEU A 65 -5.28 16.56 -19.57
N GLU A 66 -5.41 17.21 -18.41
CA GLU A 66 -5.79 16.58 -17.15
C GLU A 66 -7.19 15.95 -17.24
N ASN A 67 -8.12 16.57 -17.96
CA ASN A 67 -9.44 16.02 -18.22
C ASN A 67 -9.40 14.74 -19.08
N ILE A 68 -8.55 14.71 -20.10
CA ILE A 68 -8.39 13.55 -20.99
C ILE A 68 -7.71 12.38 -20.25
N LEU A 69 -6.66 12.67 -19.49
CA LEU A 69 -5.96 11.69 -18.66
C LEU A 69 -6.76 11.30 -17.41
N GLY A 70 -7.69 12.16 -17.00
CA GLY A 70 -8.53 12.00 -15.81
C GLY A 70 -7.74 12.03 -14.49
N GLN A 71 -6.59 12.70 -14.46
CA GLN A 71 -5.82 12.97 -13.26
C GLN A 71 -5.00 14.25 -13.46
N LYS A 72 -4.60 14.88 -12.35
CA LYS A 72 -3.64 15.98 -12.38
C LYS A 72 -2.25 15.46 -12.76
N ILE A 73 -1.48 16.26 -13.46
CA ILE A 73 -0.11 15.90 -13.84
C ILE A 73 0.87 16.56 -12.87
N SER A 74 1.75 15.75 -12.28
CA SER A 74 2.87 16.28 -11.52
C SER A 74 3.93 16.92 -12.43
N PRO A 75 4.65 17.97 -11.96
CA PRO A 75 5.74 18.57 -12.73
C PRO A 75 6.91 17.61 -13.00
N VAL A 76 7.06 16.58 -12.18
CA VAL A 76 8.12 15.56 -12.28
C VAL A 76 7.50 14.20 -12.07
N THR A 77 7.72 13.29 -13.02
CA THR A 77 7.40 11.87 -12.86
C THR A 77 8.68 11.08 -12.58
N THR A 78 8.70 10.34 -11.48
CA THR A 78 9.79 9.41 -11.16
C THR A 78 9.52 8.06 -11.83
N VAL A 79 10.35 7.68 -12.77
CA VAL A 79 10.23 6.44 -13.55
C VAL A 79 11.14 5.36 -12.97
N SER A 80 10.56 4.29 -12.45
CA SER A 80 11.25 3.02 -12.20
C SER A 80 11.29 2.26 -13.52
N LEU A 81 12.40 2.41 -14.24
CA LEU A 81 12.60 1.85 -15.58
C LEU A 81 13.17 0.44 -15.49
N ASP A 82 12.54 -0.51 -16.18
CA ASP A 82 13.12 -1.84 -16.44
C ASP A 82 14.12 -1.74 -17.60
N ILE A 83 15.29 -2.35 -17.42
CA ILE A 83 16.39 -2.31 -18.39
C ILE A 83 16.41 -3.54 -19.30
N SER A 84 15.50 -4.50 -19.11
CA SER A 84 15.57 -5.82 -19.73
C SER A 84 15.57 -5.82 -21.27
N ASP A 85 14.98 -4.81 -21.90
CA ASP A 85 14.94 -4.61 -23.37
C ASP A 85 16.01 -3.67 -23.91
N GLU A 86 16.80 -3.04 -23.05
CA GLU A 86 17.83 -2.07 -23.45
C GLU A 86 19.20 -2.72 -23.33
N GLU A 87 19.70 -3.26 -24.44
CA GLU A 87 20.91 -4.09 -24.46
C GLU A 87 22.13 -3.39 -23.84
N ASP A 88 22.32 -2.09 -24.07
CA ASP A 88 23.43 -1.33 -23.46
C ASP A 88 23.30 -1.28 -21.93
N LEU A 89 22.12 -0.95 -21.40
CA LEU A 89 21.87 -0.88 -19.95
C LEU A 89 21.97 -2.26 -19.29
N LYS A 90 21.44 -3.29 -19.96
CA LYS A 90 21.48 -4.69 -19.52
C LYS A 90 22.91 -5.21 -19.48
N GLN A 91 23.72 -4.89 -20.49
CA GLN A 91 25.13 -5.25 -20.54
C GLN A 91 25.91 -4.56 -19.41
N THR A 92 25.72 -3.24 -19.23
CA THR A 92 26.34 -2.50 -18.11
C THR A 92 25.96 -3.10 -16.75
N PHE A 93 24.69 -3.41 -16.53
CA PHE A 93 24.25 -4.04 -15.29
C PHE A 93 24.88 -5.42 -15.07
N SER A 94 24.94 -6.25 -16.12
CA SER A 94 25.58 -7.57 -16.06
C SER A 94 27.05 -7.46 -15.69
N GLU A 95 27.79 -6.50 -16.26
CA GLU A 95 29.18 -6.24 -15.95
C GLU A 95 29.40 -5.79 -14.51
N ILE A 96 28.52 -4.93 -13.98
CA ILE A 96 28.53 -4.49 -12.58
C ILE A 96 28.33 -5.68 -11.65
N VAL A 97 27.35 -6.55 -11.93
CA VAL A 97 27.08 -7.76 -11.13
C VAL A 97 28.28 -8.72 -11.18
N GLU A 98 28.84 -8.96 -12.36
CA GLU A 98 30.03 -9.82 -12.53
C GLU A 98 31.24 -9.26 -11.75
N LYS A 99 31.48 -7.95 -11.82
CA LYS A 99 32.54 -7.27 -11.07
C LYS A 99 32.33 -7.40 -9.56
N ALA A 100 31.09 -7.21 -9.08
CA ALA A 100 30.76 -7.37 -7.66
C ALA A 100 30.99 -8.82 -7.17
N LEU A 101 30.65 -9.82 -8.01
CA LEU A 101 30.92 -11.23 -7.71
C LEU A 101 32.42 -11.55 -7.63
N LYS A 102 33.23 -11.00 -8.56
CA LYS A 102 34.69 -11.13 -8.52
C LYS A 102 35.26 -10.49 -7.25
N ASN A 103 34.82 -9.29 -6.89
CA ASN A 103 35.23 -8.60 -5.66
C ASN A 103 34.81 -9.37 -4.40
N ALA A 104 33.69 -10.09 -4.44
CA ALA A 104 33.24 -10.99 -3.39
C ALA A 104 34.01 -12.34 -3.39
N GLY A 105 35.03 -12.51 -4.24
CA GLY A 105 35.93 -13.66 -4.28
C GLY A 105 35.42 -14.84 -5.11
N SER A 106 34.51 -14.63 -6.07
CA SER A 106 34.15 -15.69 -7.04
C SER A 106 35.16 -15.73 -8.20
N PRO A 107 35.61 -16.92 -8.65
CA PRO A 107 36.39 -17.07 -9.88
C PRO A 107 35.69 -16.45 -11.10
N ALA A 108 36.46 -16.02 -12.10
CA ALA A 108 35.92 -15.30 -13.26
C ALA A 108 34.81 -16.08 -14.00
N ASP A 109 35.01 -17.36 -14.28
CA ASP A 109 34.03 -18.19 -14.99
C ASP A 109 32.76 -18.42 -14.15
N GLU A 110 32.91 -18.57 -12.83
CA GLU A 110 31.78 -18.72 -11.90
C GLU A 110 30.99 -17.40 -11.81
N ALA A 111 31.67 -16.26 -11.70
CA ALA A 111 31.04 -14.95 -11.64
C ALA A 111 30.19 -14.68 -12.89
N LYS A 112 30.74 -14.96 -14.08
CA LYS A 112 30.02 -14.80 -15.36
C LYS A 112 28.81 -15.74 -15.45
N LYS A 113 28.97 -17.00 -15.06
CA LYS A 113 27.87 -17.99 -15.03
C LYS A 113 26.75 -17.54 -14.09
N LEU A 114 27.09 -17.09 -12.88
CA LEU A 114 26.12 -16.62 -11.89
C LEU A 114 25.40 -15.35 -12.32
N ALA A 115 26.12 -14.38 -12.88
CA ALA A 115 25.51 -13.17 -13.43
C ALA A 115 24.50 -13.52 -14.54
N THR A 116 24.86 -14.43 -15.44
CA THR A 116 23.97 -14.90 -16.52
C THR A 116 22.72 -15.60 -15.96
N GLN A 117 22.88 -16.53 -15.02
CA GLN A 117 21.76 -17.20 -14.37
C GLN A 117 20.85 -16.20 -13.65
N PHE A 118 21.44 -15.24 -12.94
CA PHE A 118 20.69 -14.20 -12.23
C PHE A 118 19.84 -13.36 -13.17
N MET A 119 20.35 -13.00 -14.36
CA MET A 119 19.60 -12.22 -15.35
C MET A 119 18.34 -12.93 -15.86
N SER A 120 18.30 -14.27 -15.80
CA SER A 120 17.11 -15.07 -16.18
C SER A 120 16.05 -15.21 -15.09
N LEU A 121 16.33 -14.78 -13.85
CA LEU A 121 15.38 -14.93 -12.75
C LEU A 121 14.19 -13.98 -12.89
N PRO A 122 12.98 -14.39 -12.43
CA PRO A 122 11.84 -13.49 -12.29
C PRO A 122 12.16 -12.31 -11.34
N LYS A 123 12.30 -11.11 -11.91
CA LYS A 123 12.80 -9.94 -11.16
C LYS A 123 11.80 -9.41 -10.14
N GLY A 124 10.50 -9.48 -10.43
CA GLY A 124 9.43 -9.00 -9.54
C GLY A 124 9.28 -9.74 -8.21
N SER A 125 10.07 -10.77 -7.94
CA SER A 125 10.16 -11.42 -6.62
C SER A 125 11.42 -11.04 -5.82
N ILE A 126 12.43 -10.44 -6.45
CA ILE A 126 13.68 -10.07 -5.80
C ILE A 126 13.51 -8.73 -5.08
N ILE A 127 14.01 -8.61 -3.85
CA ILE A 127 13.95 -7.35 -3.08
C ILE A 127 14.63 -6.21 -3.86
N ALA A 128 13.88 -5.14 -4.09
CA ALA A 128 14.32 -3.92 -4.78
C ALA A 128 15.13 -2.99 -3.86
N LEU A 129 16.25 -3.49 -3.34
CA LEU A 129 16.98 -2.84 -2.23
C LEU A 129 17.50 -1.44 -2.59
N GLN A 130 17.97 -1.22 -3.82
CA GLN A 130 18.44 0.10 -4.24
C GLN A 130 17.27 1.08 -4.33
N GLN A 131 16.15 0.62 -4.90
CA GLN A 131 14.94 1.43 -5.04
C GLN A 131 14.32 1.76 -3.67
N GLU A 132 14.31 0.81 -2.73
CA GLU A 132 13.91 1.06 -1.33
C GLU A 132 14.78 2.15 -0.68
N LEU A 133 16.10 2.07 -0.85
CA LEU A 133 17.05 3.04 -0.29
C LEU A 133 16.92 4.41 -0.96
N HIS A 134 16.63 4.45 -2.27
CA HIS A 134 16.37 5.68 -3.02
C HIS A 134 15.22 6.47 -2.42
N PHE A 135 14.02 5.88 -2.34
CA PHE A 135 12.87 6.57 -1.77
C PHE A 135 13.07 6.92 -0.30
N HIS A 136 13.77 6.05 0.45
CA HIS A 136 14.09 6.32 1.84
C HIS A 136 14.97 7.54 2.05
N LEU A 137 16.11 7.62 1.34
CA LEU A 137 17.06 8.72 1.50
C LEU A 137 16.53 10.02 0.91
N ALA A 138 15.78 9.98 -0.18
CA ALA A 138 15.14 11.19 -0.71
C ALA A 138 14.19 11.81 0.31
N LEU A 139 13.42 10.98 0.98
CA LEU A 139 12.49 11.41 2.02
C LEU A 139 13.20 11.90 3.30
N VAL A 140 14.30 11.26 3.68
CA VAL A 140 15.18 11.75 4.75
C VAL A 140 15.73 13.14 4.39
N SER A 141 16.10 13.35 3.13
CA SER A 141 16.57 14.64 2.62
C SER A 141 15.51 15.73 2.78
N ARG A 142 14.23 15.42 2.49
CA ARG A 142 13.09 16.34 2.70
C ARG A 142 12.87 16.70 4.16
N VAL A 143 13.06 15.75 5.07
CA VAL A 143 13.01 16.04 6.51
C VAL A 143 14.15 16.97 6.91
N TYR A 144 15.37 16.77 6.39
CA TYR A 144 16.49 17.69 6.64
C TYR A 144 16.23 19.08 6.07
N GLN A 145 15.76 19.21 4.82
CA GLN A 145 15.35 20.48 4.22
C GLN A 145 14.36 21.22 5.11
N THR A 146 13.31 20.53 5.58
CA THR A 146 12.25 21.15 6.38
C THR A 146 12.72 21.58 7.79
N THR A 147 13.63 20.83 8.41
CA THR A 147 14.01 21.02 9.83
C THR A 147 15.27 21.86 10.06
N THR A 148 15.99 22.21 9.01
CA THR A 148 17.28 22.89 9.09
C THR A 148 17.27 24.17 8.24
N LYS A 149 18.44 24.81 8.08
CA LYS A 149 18.61 26.03 7.26
C LYS A 149 18.66 25.75 5.75
N LEU A 150 18.24 24.56 5.34
CA LEU A 150 18.35 24.05 3.96
C LEU A 150 17.04 24.21 3.16
N GLN A 151 16.09 25.00 3.65
CA GLN A 151 14.76 25.16 3.05
C GLN A 151 14.83 25.67 1.59
N ASP A 152 15.77 26.56 1.28
CA ASP A 152 15.91 27.17 -0.04
C ASP A 152 16.98 26.48 -0.91
N ARG A 153 17.41 25.26 -0.57
CA ARG A 153 18.54 24.55 -1.22
C ARG A 153 18.13 23.26 -1.91
N GLU A 154 17.00 23.29 -2.62
CA GLU A 154 16.41 22.11 -3.25
C GLU A 154 17.36 21.42 -4.24
N GLN A 155 18.01 22.21 -5.12
CA GLN A 155 18.89 21.67 -6.16
C GLN A 155 20.16 21.01 -5.56
N GLU A 156 20.77 21.64 -4.55
CA GLU A 156 21.91 21.08 -3.83
C GLU A 156 21.54 19.79 -3.11
N MET A 157 20.36 19.74 -2.51
CA MET A 157 19.88 18.55 -1.82
C MET A 157 19.54 17.41 -2.80
N GLN A 158 19.00 17.74 -3.97
CA GLN A 158 18.80 16.76 -5.05
C GLN A 158 20.14 16.21 -5.55
N ALA A 159 21.15 17.06 -5.77
CA ALA A 159 22.50 16.63 -6.15
C ALA A 159 23.18 15.77 -5.06
N ALA A 160 23.01 16.13 -3.80
CA ALA A 160 23.48 15.36 -2.65
C ALA A 160 22.82 13.97 -2.61
N HIS A 161 21.51 13.91 -2.81
CA HIS A 161 20.77 12.65 -2.86
C HIS A 161 21.27 11.75 -4.00
N GLN A 162 21.38 12.27 -5.23
CA GLN A 162 21.86 11.51 -6.38
C GLN A 162 23.28 10.96 -6.14
N SER A 163 24.18 11.80 -5.62
CA SER A 163 25.56 11.40 -5.29
C SER A 163 25.58 10.31 -4.21
N ALA A 164 24.71 10.42 -3.21
CA ALA A 164 24.59 9.43 -2.14
C ALA A 164 24.12 8.09 -2.71
N MET A 165 23.16 8.10 -3.63
CA MET A 165 22.62 6.87 -4.21
C MET A 165 23.64 6.08 -5.03
N LEU A 166 24.60 6.75 -5.69
CA LEU A 166 25.71 6.10 -6.37
C LEU A 166 26.64 5.38 -5.39
N ARG A 167 27.03 6.05 -4.30
CA ARG A 167 27.87 5.43 -3.24
C ARG A 167 27.15 4.29 -2.53
N VAL A 168 25.85 4.44 -2.27
CA VAL A 168 25.02 3.38 -1.68
C VAL A 168 24.90 2.19 -2.63
N ASN A 169 24.92 2.40 -3.94
CA ASN A 169 24.81 1.33 -4.92
C ASN A 169 25.93 0.30 -4.82
N GLU A 170 27.15 0.74 -4.52
CA GLU A 170 28.28 -0.16 -4.27
C GLU A 170 27.98 -1.13 -3.11
N LEU A 171 27.39 -0.62 -2.02
CA LEU A 171 26.99 -1.45 -0.87
C LEU A 171 25.89 -2.45 -1.22
N VAL A 172 24.94 -2.03 -2.06
CA VAL A 172 23.85 -2.87 -2.55
C VAL A 172 24.38 -3.97 -3.47
N MET A 173 25.21 -3.64 -4.46
CA MET A 173 25.80 -4.60 -5.40
C MET A 173 26.70 -5.62 -4.70
N ASN A 174 27.48 -5.19 -3.70
CA ASN A 174 28.25 -6.10 -2.87
C ASN A 174 27.35 -7.08 -2.08
N SER A 175 26.22 -6.59 -1.56
CA SER A 175 25.25 -7.43 -0.84
C SER A 175 24.51 -8.39 -1.77
N LEU A 176 24.20 -7.95 -3.00
CA LEU A 176 23.66 -8.81 -4.05
C LEU A 176 24.64 -9.93 -4.39
N ALA A 177 25.90 -9.62 -4.66
CA ALA A 177 26.93 -10.60 -4.96
C ALA A 177 27.09 -11.66 -3.84
N GLN A 178 27.12 -11.21 -2.57
CA GLN A 178 27.12 -12.13 -1.43
C GLN A 178 25.85 -12.99 -1.36
N GLY A 179 24.69 -12.38 -1.64
CA GLY A 179 23.40 -13.05 -1.73
C GLY A 179 23.42 -14.17 -2.75
N LEU A 180 23.82 -13.87 -3.99
CA LEU A 180 23.90 -14.82 -5.10
C LEU A 180 24.77 -16.03 -4.73
N LYS A 181 25.99 -15.80 -4.23
CA LYS A 181 26.90 -16.87 -3.77
C LYS A 181 26.27 -17.76 -2.69
N SER A 182 25.59 -17.13 -1.71
CA SER A 182 24.98 -17.84 -0.58
C SER A 182 23.65 -18.55 -0.91
N SER A 183 23.10 -18.30 -2.10
CA SER A 183 21.77 -18.74 -2.50
C SER A 183 21.78 -19.92 -3.47
N LEU A 184 22.94 -20.53 -3.73
CA LEU A 184 23.02 -21.67 -4.65
C LEU A 184 22.45 -22.94 -4.02
N ASN A 185 21.51 -23.56 -4.73
CA ASN A 185 21.07 -24.92 -4.47
C ASN A 185 22.17 -25.92 -4.82
N ARG A 186 22.00 -27.18 -4.39
CA ARG A 186 22.96 -28.27 -4.68
C ARG A 186 23.13 -28.54 -6.18
N ASP A 187 22.13 -28.24 -6.98
CA ASP A 187 22.14 -28.36 -8.44
C ASP A 187 22.76 -27.13 -9.15
N GLY A 188 23.20 -26.12 -8.39
CA GLY A 188 23.80 -24.90 -8.91
C GLY A 188 22.79 -23.87 -9.46
N THR A 189 21.51 -24.01 -9.14
CA THR A 189 20.47 -23.00 -9.41
C THR A 189 20.36 -21.98 -8.27
N ILE A 190 19.89 -20.78 -8.56
CA ILE A 190 19.71 -19.71 -7.55
C ILE A 190 18.38 -19.91 -6.81
N ASN A 191 18.43 -19.88 -5.48
CA ASN A 191 17.28 -19.89 -4.59
C ASN A 191 16.86 -18.46 -4.22
N THR A 192 15.79 -17.97 -4.84
CA THR A 192 15.27 -16.61 -4.64
C THR A 192 14.94 -16.30 -3.19
N ALA A 193 14.34 -17.24 -2.45
CA ALA A 193 14.04 -17.06 -1.02
C ALA A 193 15.32 -16.81 -0.20
N GLN A 194 16.38 -17.60 -0.44
CA GLN A 194 17.65 -17.43 0.25
C GLN A 194 18.38 -16.14 -0.18
N LEU A 195 18.28 -15.73 -1.46
CA LEU A 195 18.77 -14.44 -1.94
C LEU A 195 18.06 -13.29 -1.19
N ASN A 196 16.73 -13.30 -1.15
CA ASN A 196 15.94 -12.27 -0.47
C ASN A 196 16.20 -12.23 1.03
N LYS A 197 16.44 -13.37 1.67
CA LYS A 197 16.87 -13.41 3.07
C LYS A 197 18.20 -12.68 3.29
N THR A 198 19.13 -12.76 2.34
CA THR A 198 20.40 -12.02 2.41
C THR A 198 20.18 -10.52 2.14
N LEU A 199 19.36 -10.15 1.16
CA LEU A 199 19.02 -8.75 0.89
C LEU A 199 18.26 -8.08 2.05
N ASP A 200 17.33 -8.78 2.71
CA ASP A 200 16.67 -8.29 3.92
C ASP A 200 17.64 -8.14 5.10
N LYS A 201 18.67 -8.98 5.22
CA LYS A 201 19.75 -8.74 6.20
C LYS A 201 20.58 -7.51 5.82
N ALA A 202 20.83 -7.30 4.52
CA ALA A 202 21.57 -6.15 4.02
C ALA A 202 20.87 -4.83 4.37
N ARG A 203 19.54 -4.76 4.36
CA ARG A 203 18.77 -3.61 4.89
C ARG A 203 19.27 -3.15 6.26
N LYS A 204 19.48 -4.09 7.19
CA LYS A 204 19.95 -3.77 8.56
C LYS A 204 21.38 -3.22 8.56
N ALA A 205 22.22 -3.66 7.63
CA ALA A 205 23.63 -3.27 7.54
C ALA A 205 23.82 -1.94 6.79
N ILE A 206 23.11 -1.76 5.67
CA ILE A 206 23.30 -0.63 4.75
C ILE A 206 22.61 0.63 5.26
N VAL A 207 21.38 0.56 5.77
CA VAL A 207 20.62 1.77 6.14
C VAL A 207 21.40 2.73 7.07
N PRO A 208 22.06 2.26 8.15
CA PRO A 208 22.87 3.16 8.97
C PRO A 208 24.00 3.86 8.18
N GLU A 209 24.69 3.13 7.30
CA GLU A 209 25.77 3.67 6.49
C GLU A 209 25.24 4.65 5.43
N ALA A 210 24.10 4.33 4.82
CA ALA A 210 23.43 5.16 3.84
C ALA A 210 23.06 6.55 4.40
N HIS A 211 22.64 6.63 5.67
CA HIS A 211 22.41 7.92 6.35
C HIS A 211 23.70 8.72 6.58
N ILE A 212 24.83 8.06 6.87
CA ILE A 212 26.12 8.73 7.02
C ILE A 212 26.57 9.29 5.67
N ILE A 213 26.50 8.46 4.62
CA ILE A 213 26.79 8.86 3.23
C ILE A 213 25.96 10.09 2.86
N LEU A 214 24.65 10.08 3.12
CA LEU A 214 23.78 11.22 2.81
C LEU A 214 24.21 12.50 3.53
N LEU A 215 24.54 12.43 4.82
CA LEU A 215 25.02 13.61 5.57
C LEU A 215 26.36 14.14 5.03
N GLU A 216 27.24 13.27 4.55
CA GLU A 216 28.49 13.67 3.90
C GLU A 216 28.22 14.35 2.55
N GLU A 217 27.31 13.81 1.74
CA GLU A 217 26.92 14.43 0.47
C GLU A 217 26.22 15.78 0.68
N ILE A 218 25.34 15.89 1.69
CA ILE A 218 24.73 17.18 2.05
C ILE A 218 25.83 18.19 2.38
N ALA A 219 26.80 17.81 3.22
CA ALA A 219 27.92 18.69 3.55
C ALA A 219 28.74 19.07 2.30
N ARG A 220 28.98 18.12 1.38
CA ARG A 220 29.72 18.37 0.14
C ARG A 220 29.01 19.34 -0.80
N HIS A 221 27.69 19.22 -0.94
CA HIS A 221 26.91 19.98 -1.90
C HIS A 221 26.31 21.27 -1.34
N THR A 222 26.27 21.43 -0.02
CA THR A 222 25.71 22.63 0.63
C THR A 222 26.73 23.37 1.48
N GLY A 223 27.84 22.74 1.88
CA GLY A 223 28.75 23.29 2.88
C GLY A 223 28.21 23.24 4.32
N GLU A 224 26.96 22.82 4.54
CA GLU A 224 26.34 22.78 5.86
C GLU A 224 26.58 21.43 6.55
N ILE A 225 27.01 21.48 7.81
CA ILE A 225 27.19 20.28 8.64
C ILE A 225 26.00 20.16 9.58
N ILE A 226 25.11 19.20 9.30
CA ILE A 226 23.97 18.91 10.17
C ILE A 226 24.46 18.22 11.45
N SER A 227 24.22 18.86 12.58
CA SER A 227 24.56 18.36 13.92
C SER A 227 23.34 17.79 14.63
N LYS A 228 23.57 17.09 15.74
CA LYS A 228 22.49 16.62 16.62
C LYS A 228 21.67 17.75 17.22
N ALA A 229 22.27 18.93 17.42
CA ALA A 229 21.58 20.10 17.98
C ALA A 229 20.52 20.65 17.02
N ASP A 230 20.72 20.47 15.71
CA ASP A 230 19.77 20.87 14.66
C ASP A 230 18.54 19.95 14.62
N LEU A 231 18.66 18.72 15.14
CA LEU A 231 17.63 17.68 15.04
C LEU A 231 16.88 17.48 16.38
N LYS A 232 15.90 18.35 16.68
CA LYS A 232 15.04 18.18 17.86
C LYS A 232 14.04 17.01 17.66
N ILE A 233 14.26 15.90 18.36
CA ILE A 233 13.54 14.60 18.18
C ILE A 233 12.00 14.71 18.10
N LYS A 234 11.38 15.42 19.04
CA LYS A 234 9.90 15.53 19.10
C LYS A 234 9.32 16.28 17.89
N THR A 235 10.06 17.26 17.36
CA THR A 235 9.71 17.96 16.13
C THR A 235 9.98 17.07 14.91
N LEU A 236 11.10 16.34 14.93
CA LEU A 236 11.54 15.49 13.82
C LEU A 236 10.54 14.37 13.51
N LYS A 237 9.97 13.71 14.51
CA LYS A 237 8.97 12.65 14.29
C LYS A 237 7.71 13.18 13.61
N LYS A 238 7.19 14.32 14.09
CA LYS A 238 6.02 14.95 13.48
C LYS A 238 6.33 15.39 12.04
N VAL A 239 7.47 16.04 11.81
CA VAL A 239 7.86 16.48 10.46
C VAL A 239 8.00 15.27 9.53
N ALA A 240 8.64 14.19 9.96
CA ALA A 240 8.70 12.96 9.18
C ALA A 240 7.28 12.48 8.84
N GLU A 241 6.40 12.29 9.83
CA GLU A 241 5.01 11.86 9.58
C GLU A 241 4.24 12.76 8.61
N LYS A 242 4.61 14.03 8.44
CA LYS A 242 4.00 14.97 7.47
C LYS A 242 4.65 15.01 6.09
N THR A 243 5.93 14.65 5.99
CA THR A 243 6.74 14.87 4.77
C THR A 243 7.14 13.57 4.08
N THR A 244 6.67 12.43 4.60
CA THR A 244 7.08 11.11 4.11
C THR A 244 6.37 10.61 2.84
N ALA A 245 5.70 11.49 2.13
CA ALA A 245 4.96 11.17 0.92
C ALA A 245 5.46 12.00 -0.26
N THR A 246 5.72 11.39 -1.40
CA THR A 246 6.24 12.14 -2.57
C THR A 246 5.12 12.80 -3.38
N PRO A 247 5.31 14.08 -3.80
CA PRO A 247 4.42 14.76 -4.73
C PRO A 247 4.60 14.31 -6.18
N ASN A 248 5.69 13.62 -6.51
CA ASN A 248 5.94 13.14 -7.87
C ASN A 248 4.97 12.00 -8.22
N ASP A 249 4.47 11.99 -9.46
CA ASP A 249 3.88 10.78 -10.03
C ASP A 249 4.96 9.72 -10.22
N ILE A 250 4.57 8.46 -10.23
CA ILE A 250 5.51 7.34 -10.32
C ILE A 250 5.08 6.37 -11.39
N LEU A 251 5.93 6.22 -12.40
CA LEU A 251 5.75 5.25 -13.46
C LEU A 251 6.65 4.04 -13.21
N HIS A 252 6.07 2.85 -13.15
CA HIS A 252 6.80 1.59 -13.14
C HIS A 252 6.57 0.85 -14.44
N THR A 253 7.63 0.48 -15.14
CA THR A 253 7.55 -0.29 -16.39
C THR A 253 8.00 -1.72 -16.17
N ASP A 254 7.20 -2.73 -16.45
CA ASP A 254 7.63 -4.13 -16.39
C ASP A 254 7.56 -4.72 -17.80
N ASN A 255 8.70 -5.12 -18.35
CA ASN A 255 8.75 -5.64 -19.71
C ASN A 255 7.87 -6.90 -19.84
N ASN A 256 7.07 -6.98 -20.90
CA ASN A 256 6.08 -8.03 -21.14
C ASN A 256 5.05 -8.22 -20.00
N GLY A 257 4.89 -7.20 -19.15
CA GLY A 257 3.91 -7.14 -18.08
C GLY A 257 3.08 -5.87 -18.17
N LEU A 258 3.14 -5.04 -17.12
CA LEU A 258 2.37 -3.80 -17.02
C LEU A 258 3.27 -2.56 -16.94
N ALA A 259 2.82 -1.49 -17.57
CA ALA A 259 3.17 -0.14 -17.18
C ALA A 259 2.15 0.34 -16.14
N VAL A 260 2.62 0.84 -14.99
CA VAL A 260 1.75 1.27 -13.89
C VAL A 260 2.13 2.68 -13.44
N LEU A 261 1.16 3.58 -13.47
CA LEU A 261 1.29 4.96 -13.00
C LEU A 261 0.59 5.11 -11.63
N ILE A 262 1.30 5.65 -10.66
CA ILE A 262 0.81 5.92 -9.31
C ILE A 262 0.86 7.43 -9.09
N GLU A 263 -0.28 8.03 -8.73
CA GLU A 263 -0.42 9.47 -8.50
C GLU A 263 0.46 9.94 -7.32
N GLY A 264 1.13 11.07 -7.51
CA GLY A 264 1.83 11.84 -6.49
C GLY A 264 0.90 12.50 -5.46
N SER A 265 1.39 12.75 -4.25
CA SER A 265 0.63 13.40 -3.17
C SER A 265 1.55 13.80 -2.03
N GLU A 266 1.40 15.04 -1.57
CA GLU A 266 2.06 15.55 -0.37
C GLU A 266 1.47 14.97 0.93
N ASN A 267 0.22 14.51 0.88
CA ASN A 267 -0.45 13.97 2.05
C ASN A 267 0.04 12.55 2.34
N THR A 268 0.46 12.30 3.59
CA THR A 268 0.98 10.99 3.97
C THR A 268 -0.09 10.03 4.50
N ALA A 269 0.27 8.74 4.46
CA ALA A 269 -0.32 7.64 5.20
C ALA A 269 -0.64 7.92 6.68
N HIS A 270 0.25 8.71 7.30
CA HIS A 270 0.38 8.81 8.75
C HIS A 270 -0.19 10.11 9.31
N GLU A 271 -0.20 11.18 8.51
CA GLU A 271 -0.88 12.44 8.79
C GLU A 271 -2.37 12.32 8.44
N ARG A 272 -3.16 11.98 9.46
CA ARG A 272 -4.62 11.83 9.34
C ARG A 272 -5.29 12.90 10.18
N VAL A 273 -5.48 14.06 9.57
CA VAL A 273 -6.10 15.25 10.15
C VAL A 273 -7.59 15.32 9.80
N LYS A 274 -8.34 16.13 10.55
CA LYS A 274 -9.73 16.46 10.24
C LYS A 274 -9.84 17.19 8.90
N GLY A 275 -10.92 16.94 8.15
CA GLY A 275 -11.21 17.60 6.88
C GLY A 275 -10.79 16.78 5.66
N GLU A 276 -10.42 17.45 4.57
CA GLU A 276 -10.24 16.79 3.26
C GLU A 276 -8.82 16.27 3.03
N LYS A 277 -7.85 16.62 3.88
CA LYS A 277 -6.44 16.26 3.71
C LYS A 277 -6.16 14.83 4.18
N PHE A 278 -5.96 13.90 3.23
CA PHE A 278 -5.47 12.54 3.49
C PHE A 278 -4.78 11.92 2.26
N GLY A 279 -3.87 10.97 2.48
CA GLY A 279 -2.97 10.41 1.47
C GLY A 279 -3.59 9.40 0.48
N HIS A 280 -4.60 9.81 -0.29
CA HIS A 280 -5.14 9.00 -1.39
C HIS A 280 -4.32 9.17 -2.68
N ARG A 281 -4.26 8.11 -3.51
CA ARG A 281 -3.52 8.06 -4.77
C ARG A 281 -4.25 7.20 -5.80
N GLN A 282 -4.46 7.71 -7.01
CA GLN A 282 -4.91 6.91 -8.14
C GLN A 282 -3.80 5.97 -8.64
N ILE A 283 -4.19 4.79 -9.09
CA ILE A 283 -3.33 3.79 -9.72
C ILE A 283 -3.92 3.47 -11.10
N ILE A 284 -3.11 3.61 -12.15
CA ILE A 284 -3.48 3.35 -13.54
C ILE A 284 -2.56 2.27 -14.09
N SER A 285 -3.11 1.23 -14.69
CA SER A 285 -2.35 0.10 -15.27
C SER A 285 -2.65 -0.09 -16.75
N HIS A 286 -1.61 -0.24 -17.56
CA HIS A 286 -1.66 -0.50 -19.00
C HIS A 286 -0.68 -1.62 -19.37
N LYS A 287 -0.93 -2.30 -20.49
CA LYS A 287 -0.07 -3.40 -20.97
C LYS A 287 1.25 -2.82 -21.46
N MET A 288 2.37 -3.43 -21.07
CA MET A 288 3.65 -3.20 -21.71
C MET A 288 3.83 -4.20 -22.85
N GLY A 289 3.97 -3.70 -24.08
CA GLY A 289 4.27 -4.50 -25.26
C GLY A 289 5.76 -4.88 -25.35
N PRO A 290 6.11 -5.91 -26.14
CA PRO A 290 7.48 -6.41 -26.29
C PRO A 290 8.44 -5.42 -26.96
N ASP A 291 7.93 -4.37 -27.61
CA ASP A 291 8.68 -3.29 -28.23
C ASP A 291 8.70 -2.02 -27.37
N ASN A 292 8.43 -2.16 -26.06
CA ASN A 292 8.30 -1.05 -25.11
C ASN A 292 7.19 -0.04 -25.45
N THR A 293 6.18 -0.46 -26.20
CA THR A 293 4.95 0.32 -26.36
C THR A 293 4.04 0.11 -25.16
N VAL A 294 3.35 1.17 -24.75
CA VAL A 294 2.32 1.05 -23.71
C VAL A 294 0.98 1.01 -24.41
N VAL A 295 0.24 -0.09 -24.20
CA VAL A 295 -1.05 -0.32 -24.84
C VAL A 295 -2.16 -0.24 -23.81
N ALA A 296 -3.24 0.44 -24.17
CA ALA A 296 -4.42 0.59 -23.33
C ALA A 296 -4.94 -0.76 -22.81
N ASN A 297 -5.13 -0.84 -21.50
CA ASN A 297 -5.67 -2.04 -20.83
C ASN A 297 -7.12 -2.31 -21.28
N GLN A 298 -7.46 -3.58 -21.47
CA GLN A 298 -8.85 -4.01 -21.68
C GLN A 298 -9.75 -3.68 -20.49
N ASN A 299 -9.21 -3.73 -19.27
CA ASN A 299 -9.91 -3.38 -18.04
C ASN A 299 -10.09 -1.85 -17.91
N LEU A 300 -11.29 -1.42 -17.55
CA LEU A 300 -11.68 -0.01 -17.41
C LEU A 300 -11.68 0.48 -15.96
N HIS A 301 -11.23 -0.34 -15.02
CA HIS A 301 -11.35 0.01 -13.60
C HIS A 301 -10.44 1.16 -13.20
N MET A 302 -10.84 1.84 -12.13
CA MET A 302 -10.05 2.81 -11.40
C MET A 302 -9.71 2.27 -10.04
N GLN A 303 -8.42 2.16 -9.74
CA GLN A 303 -7.95 1.83 -8.41
C GLN A 303 -7.48 3.09 -7.70
N ILE A 304 -7.98 3.32 -6.50
CA ILE A 304 -7.54 4.40 -5.63
C ILE A 304 -7.06 3.75 -4.33
N ARG A 305 -5.81 3.99 -3.96
CA ARG A 305 -5.28 3.61 -2.65
C ARG A 305 -5.53 4.74 -1.68
N THR A 306 -5.95 4.42 -0.45
CA THR A 306 -6.12 5.40 0.64
C THR A 306 -5.74 4.83 2.00
N PRO A 307 -5.28 5.65 2.98
CA PRO A 307 -5.42 5.28 4.39
C PRO A 307 -6.89 5.11 4.77
N SER A 308 -7.13 4.49 5.94
CA SER A 308 -8.44 4.60 6.59
C SER A 308 -8.83 6.09 6.73
N PRO A 309 -10.06 6.48 6.31
CA PRO A 309 -10.52 7.86 6.36
C PRO A 309 -10.70 8.39 7.79
N VAL A 310 -10.63 7.53 8.81
CA VAL A 310 -10.80 7.91 10.21
C VAL A 310 -9.52 8.54 10.78
N VAL A 311 -9.63 9.74 11.36
CA VAL A 311 -8.51 10.48 11.98
C VAL A 311 -7.89 9.77 13.19
N LYS A 312 -6.68 10.23 13.57
CA LYS A 312 -5.98 9.82 14.81
C LYS A 312 -6.18 10.82 15.97
N GLU A 313 -7.18 11.67 15.90
CA GLU A 313 -7.46 12.70 16.91
C GLU A 313 -8.49 12.20 17.93
N ASP A 314 -8.49 12.75 19.14
CA ASP A 314 -9.52 12.46 20.16
C ASP A 314 -10.76 13.30 19.85
N LEU A 315 -11.56 12.84 18.89
CA LEU A 315 -12.86 13.44 18.53
C LEU A 315 -14.01 12.72 19.25
N ASP A 316 -15.16 13.37 19.32
CA ASP A 316 -16.38 12.65 19.66
C ASP A 316 -16.85 11.74 18.50
N GLU A 317 -17.78 10.83 18.80
CA GLU A 317 -18.26 9.84 17.83
C GLU A 317 -18.92 10.47 16.59
N GLN A 318 -19.70 11.54 16.76
CA GLN A 318 -20.38 12.18 15.65
C GLN A 318 -19.40 12.95 14.75
N GLU A 319 -18.39 13.56 15.34
CA GLU A 319 -17.31 14.22 14.61
C GLU A 319 -16.50 13.23 13.77
N TYR A 320 -16.20 12.02 14.28
CA TYR A 320 -15.55 10.99 13.47
C TYR A 320 -16.39 10.57 12.27
N ILE A 321 -17.70 10.38 12.47
CA ILE A 321 -18.63 9.98 11.41
C ILE A 321 -18.73 11.09 10.35
N GLU A 322 -18.80 12.34 10.81
CA GLU A 322 -18.85 13.52 9.94
C GLU A 322 -17.57 13.67 9.11
N ASP A 323 -16.41 13.53 9.75
CA ASP A 323 -15.11 13.61 9.09
C ASP A 323 -14.93 12.50 8.04
N ALA A 324 -15.28 11.25 8.37
CA ALA A 324 -15.25 10.16 7.40
C ALA A 324 -16.18 10.45 6.20
N SER A 325 -17.38 11.00 6.45
CA SER A 325 -18.32 11.39 5.38
C SER A 325 -17.74 12.48 4.47
N LYS A 326 -17.08 13.51 5.04
CA LYS A 326 -16.43 14.58 4.29
C LYS A 326 -15.29 14.06 3.41
N LYS A 327 -14.47 13.15 3.92
CA LYS A 327 -13.38 12.52 3.13
C LYS A 327 -13.90 11.68 1.97
N LEU A 328 -14.99 10.93 2.17
CA LEU A 328 -15.64 10.19 1.09
C LEU A 328 -16.22 11.15 0.02
N LYS A 329 -16.76 12.30 0.44
CA LYS A 329 -17.18 13.37 -0.48
C LYS A 329 -15.99 13.92 -1.28
N HIS A 330 -14.88 14.23 -0.61
CA HIS A 330 -13.68 14.73 -1.27
C HIS A 330 -13.18 13.77 -2.36
N ILE A 331 -13.18 12.45 -2.12
CA ILE A 331 -12.83 11.44 -3.14
C ILE A 331 -13.80 11.50 -4.33
N THR A 332 -15.09 11.57 -4.05
CA THR A 332 -16.13 11.65 -5.07
C THR A 332 -15.93 12.84 -5.99
N ASP A 333 -15.65 14.01 -5.41
CA ASP A 333 -15.45 15.26 -6.14
C ASP A 333 -14.10 15.27 -6.88
N LYS A 334 -12.99 14.97 -6.18
CA LYS A 334 -11.63 15.03 -6.75
C LYS A 334 -11.47 14.14 -7.98
N TYR A 335 -12.01 12.93 -7.94
CA TYR A 335 -11.92 11.98 -9.06
C TYR A 335 -13.14 12.04 -9.98
N VAL A 336 -14.04 13.02 -9.80
CA VAL A 336 -15.20 13.27 -10.67
C VAL A 336 -16.02 12.00 -10.89
N LEU A 337 -16.27 11.24 -9.82
CA LEU A 337 -16.80 9.87 -9.93
C LEU A 337 -18.20 9.80 -10.55
N LYS A 338 -18.99 10.88 -10.44
CA LYS A 338 -20.33 10.99 -11.05
C LYS A 338 -20.33 10.73 -12.55
N ASP A 339 -19.30 11.23 -13.24
CA ASP A 339 -19.16 11.15 -14.70
C ASP A 339 -18.40 9.89 -15.14
N ARG A 340 -17.80 9.17 -14.20
CA ARG A 340 -16.97 7.98 -14.47
C ARG A 340 -17.71 6.67 -14.22
N LEU A 341 -18.69 6.67 -13.32
CA LEU A 341 -19.48 5.48 -12.98
C LEU A 341 -20.62 5.27 -13.98
N THR A 342 -20.80 4.02 -14.40
CA THR A 342 -21.86 3.66 -15.34
C THR A 342 -23.24 3.77 -14.70
N THR A 343 -24.24 4.13 -15.51
CA THR A 343 -25.65 4.14 -15.09
C THR A 343 -26.27 2.79 -15.44
N ASP A 344 -26.98 2.18 -14.51
CA ASP A 344 -27.61 0.87 -14.64
C ASP A 344 -28.95 0.89 -13.89
N ASP A 345 -30.02 0.37 -14.49
CA ASP A 345 -31.35 0.37 -13.88
C ASP A 345 -31.49 -0.65 -12.72
N THR A 346 -30.53 -1.55 -12.56
CA THR A 346 -30.50 -2.59 -11.52
C THR A 346 -29.73 -2.19 -10.27
N LYS A 347 -28.86 -1.18 -10.34
CA LYS A 347 -27.97 -0.77 -9.25
C LYS A 347 -27.70 0.75 -9.26
N PRO A 348 -27.43 1.37 -8.11
CA PRO A 348 -27.03 2.77 -8.07
C PRO A 348 -25.62 2.98 -8.64
N LYS A 349 -25.30 4.21 -9.06
CA LYS A 349 -23.91 4.63 -9.23
C LYS A 349 -23.20 4.49 -7.89
N ALA A 350 -22.16 3.66 -7.82
CA ALA A 350 -21.40 3.49 -6.61
C ALA A 350 -19.94 3.12 -6.88
N TYR A 351 -19.06 3.55 -5.98
CA TYR A 351 -17.71 3.04 -5.85
C TYR A 351 -17.61 2.19 -4.58
N ILE A 352 -16.68 1.24 -4.56
CA ILE A 352 -16.53 0.31 -3.45
C ILE A 352 -15.34 0.70 -2.58
N TYR A 353 -15.57 0.92 -1.28
CA TYR A 353 -14.51 1.06 -0.29
C TYR A 353 -14.15 -0.32 0.28
N ASN A 354 -13.05 -0.87 -0.23
CA ASN A 354 -12.49 -2.15 0.19
C ASN A 354 -11.68 -1.96 1.48
N SER A 355 -12.33 -2.17 2.61
CA SER A 355 -11.74 -2.05 3.94
C SER A 355 -11.08 -3.37 4.34
N TYR A 356 -9.76 -3.39 4.36
CA TYR A 356 -8.96 -4.56 4.74
C TYR A 356 -8.74 -4.70 6.25
N THR A 357 -9.54 -3.98 7.05
CA THR A 357 -9.41 -3.90 8.52
C THR A 357 -10.20 -5.01 9.20
N ALA A 358 -9.70 -5.53 10.32
CA ALA A 358 -10.40 -6.55 11.10
C ALA A 358 -11.67 -6.00 11.76
N ILE A 359 -12.68 -6.86 11.91
CA ILE A 359 -13.92 -6.61 12.65
C ILE A 359 -13.74 -7.20 14.05
N ASN A 360 -13.99 -6.45 15.13
CA ASN A 360 -13.88 -6.95 16.50
C ASN A 360 -12.52 -7.60 16.86
N ASP A 361 -11.40 -6.95 16.56
CA ASP A 361 -10.07 -7.39 17.06
C ASP A 361 -9.92 -7.01 18.55
N THR A 362 -10.66 -7.71 19.43
CA THR A 362 -10.76 -7.43 20.87
C THR A 362 -9.40 -7.33 21.55
N LEU A 363 -8.45 -8.18 21.18
CA LEU A 363 -7.11 -8.15 21.74
C LEU A 363 -6.33 -6.91 21.28
N ASP A 364 -6.46 -6.46 20.03
CA ASP A 364 -5.85 -5.19 19.59
C ASP A 364 -6.57 -3.99 20.23
N ASP A 365 -7.89 -4.01 20.35
CA ASP A 365 -8.68 -2.93 20.95
C ASP A 365 -8.38 -2.73 22.45
N LEU A 366 -8.07 -3.81 23.17
CA LEU A 366 -7.70 -3.78 24.59
C LEU A 366 -6.25 -3.37 24.81
N THR A 367 -5.33 -3.83 23.96
CA THR A 367 -3.88 -3.70 24.21
C THR A 367 -3.24 -2.53 23.48
N SER A 368 -3.94 -1.92 22.51
CA SER A 368 -3.37 -0.88 21.67
C SER A 368 -4.28 0.34 21.56
N LYS A 369 -3.68 1.49 21.25
CA LYS A 369 -4.44 2.65 20.75
C LYS A 369 -4.98 2.43 19.33
N ASN A 370 -4.89 1.20 18.80
CA ASN A 370 -5.10 0.90 17.40
C ASN A 370 -6.59 0.68 17.04
N ARG A 371 -7.47 0.48 18.03
CA ARG A 371 -8.95 0.60 17.97
C ARG A 371 -9.57 0.28 16.59
N GLN A 372 -9.29 -0.90 16.04
CA GLN A 372 -9.68 -1.28 14.67
C GLN A 372 -11.20 -1.34 14.52
N THR A 373 -11.88 -1.89 15.53
CA THR A 373 -13.35 -2.00 15.57
C THR A 373 -14.02 -0.64 15.53
N LYS A 374 -13.52 0.34 16.31
CA LYS A 374 -14.05 1.71 16.26
C LYS A 374 -13.86 2.36 14.89
N SER A 375 -12.71 2.11 14.24
CA SER A 375 -12.49 2.60 12.88
C SER A 375 -13.51 2.01 11.91
N ALA A 376 -13.82 0.72 11.99
CA ALA A 376 -14.82 0.07 11.13
C ALA A 376 -16.22 0.68 11.33
N ILE A 377 -16.62 0.91 12.58
CA ILE A 377 -17.89 1.59 12.92
C ILE A 377 -17.96 2.98 12.28
N HIS A 378 -16.92 3.80 12.47
CA HIS A 378 -16.91 5.17 11.94
C HIS A 378 -16.91 5.21 10.41
N ILE A 379 -16.24 4.25 9.75
CA ILE A 379 -16.25 4.11 8.29
C ILE A 379 -17.66 3.78 7.79
N LEU A 380 -18.30 2.73 8.33
CA LEU A 380 -19.63 2.29 7.90
C LEU A 380 -20.67 3.40 8.09
N ARG A 381 -20.71 4.00 9.29
CA ARG A 381 -21.62 5.11 9.58
C ARG A 381 -21.31 6.36 8.76
N GLY A 382 -20.03 6.65 8.53
CA GLY A 382 -19.58 7.76 7.67
C GLY A 382 -20.03 7.56 6.22
N ALA A 383 -19.96 6.33 5.72
CA ALA A 383 -20.47 5.96 4.39
C ALA A 383 -21.99 6.11 4.30
N HIS A 384 -22.77 5.65 5.30
CA HIS A 384 -24.22 5.89 5.31
C HIS A 384 -24.55 7.39 5.33
N ARG A 385 -23.81 8.19 6.10
CA ARG A 385 -24.00 9.65 6.14
C ARG A 385 -23.67 10.31 4.80
N HIS A 386 -22.59 9.87 4.16
CA HIS A 386 -22.22 10.31 2.81
C HIS A 386 -23.32 9.95 1.79
N ASN A 387 -23.77 8.69 1.77
CA ASN A 387 -24.78 8.21 0.83
C ASN A 387 -26.14 8.91 1.01
N ALA A 388 -26.57 9.13 2.26
CA ALA A 388 -27.80 9.88 2.53
C ALA A 388 -27.74 11.32 2.01
N ARG A 389 -26.59 11.99 2.12
CA ARG A 389 -26.36 13.33 1.55
C ARG A 389 -26.36 13.32 0.03
N GLN A 390 -25.70 12.34 -0.58
CA GLN A 390 -25.69 12.17 -2.04
C GLN A 390 -27.10 11.97 -2.59
N LEU A 391 -27.90 11.14 -1.92
CA LEU A 391 -29.30 10.91 -2.29
C LEU A 391 -30.16 12.17 -2.10
N SER A 392 -29.97 12.91 -1.00
CA SER A 392 -30.72 14.15 -0.75
C SER A 392 -30.36 15.27 -1.73
N ASN A 393 -29.09 15.39 -2.10
CA ASN A 393 -28.61 16.42 -3.05
C ASN A 393 -28.98 16.10 -4.50
N ALA A 394 -29.25 14.83 -4.81
CA ALA A 394 -29.70 14.37 -6.12
C ALA A 394 -31.24 14.36 -6.22
N SER A 395 -31.94 15.23 -5.47
CA SER A 395 -33.42 15.22 -5.39
C SER A 395 -34.11 15.30 -6.75
N ASP A 396 -33.53 16.06 -7.68
CA ASP A 396 -34.09 16.27 -9.02
C ASP A 396 -33.81 15.09 -9.95
N ASN A 397 -32.75 14.33 -9.69
CA ASN A 397 -32.43 13.12 -10.42
C ASN A 397 -31.69 12.10 -9.53
N PRO A 398 -32.40 11.21 -8.81
CA PRO A 398 -31.77 10.27 -7.88
C PRO A 398 -30.75 9.31 -8.50
N SER A 399 -30.75 9.14 -9.83
CA SER A 399 -29.72 8.36 -10.54
C SER A 399 -28.35 9.04 -10.54
N ASP A 400 -28.27 10.32 -10.19
CA ASP A 400 -27.02 11.07 -10.10
C ASP A 400 -26.30 10.90 -8.75
N ALA A 401 -26.96 10.30 -7.76
CA ALA A 401 -26.34 10.05 -6.46
C ALA A 401 -25.22 9.02 -6.58
N VAL A 402 -24.01 9.38 -6.14
CA VAL A 402 -22.85 8.47 -6.12
C VAL A 402 -22.67 7.91 -4.72
N PHE A 403 -22.88 6.60 -4.55
CA PHE A 403 -22.73 5.95 -3.27
C PHE A 403 -21.32 5.39 -3.02
N CYS A 404 -20.93 5.34 -1.76
CA CYS A 404 -19.84 4.54 -1.24
C CYS A 404 -20.41 3.27 -0.60
N LEU A 405 -20.14 2.11 -1.18
CA LEU A 405 -20.47 0.81 -0.57
C LEU A 405 -19.22 0.25 0.12
N VAL A 406 -19.34 -0.11 1.40
CA VAL A 406 -18.19 -0.56 2.19
C VAL A 406 -18.11 -2.08 2.18
N GLN A 407 -17.04 -2.63 1.62
CA GLN A 407 -16.71 -4.05 1.71
C GLN A 407 -15.66 -4.27 2.80
N ASN A 408 -16.10 -4.58 4.02
CA ASN A 408 -15.19 -4.83 5.14
C ASN A 408 -14.85 -6.33 5.29
N ILE A 409 -13.89 -6.82 4.50
CA ILE A 409 -13.38 -8.19 4.61
C ILE A 409 -11.93 -8.15 5.11
N SER A 410 -11.70 -8.74 6.27
CA SER A 410 -10.39 -8.77 6.95
C SER A 410 -9.39 -9.69 6.24
N VAL A 411 -8.30 -9.13 5.71
CA VAL A 411 -7.31 -9.90 4.92
C VAL A 411 -6.14 -10.45 5.76
N ASN A 412 -6.03 -10.06 7.03
CA ASN A 412 -4.96 -10.52 7.92
C ASN A 412 -5.32 -11.81 8.67
N GLY A 413 -6.59 -12.26 8.61
CA GLY A 413 -7.09 -13.42 9.32
C GLY A 413 -7.32 -13.21 10.82
N PHE A 414 -7.43 -11.96 11.26
CA PHE A 414 -7.81 -11.56 12.61
C PHE A 414 -9.23 -10.98 12.64
N GLY A 415 -9.81 -10.98 13.84
CA GLY A 415 -11.17 -10.51 14.08
C GLY A 415 -12.23 -11.55 13.74
N ASP A 416 -13.48 -11.14 13.85
CA ASP A 416 -14.63 -11.96 13.53
C ASP A 416 -14.73 -12.22 12.03
N THR A 417 -15.28 -13.37 11.68
CA THR A 417 -15.74 -13.68 10.33
C THR A 417 -17.06 -12.97 10.05
N LEU A 418 -17.37 -12.74 8.78
CA LEU A 418 -18.72 -12.31 8.38
C LEU A 418 -19.76 -13.41 8.65
N GLY A 419 -21.02 -13.03 8.82
CA GLY A 419 -22.14 -13.93 9.08
C GLY A 419 -23.34 -13.22 9.71
N TYR A 420 -24.54 -13.62 9.31
CA TYR A 420 -25.80 -13.07 9.86
C TYR A 420 -26.24 -13.72 11.18
N ASP A 421 -25.66 -14.87 11.53
CA ASP A 421 -25.92 -15.62 12.76
C ASP A 421 -25.19 -15.04 13.98
N SER A 422 -24.28 -14.08 13.78
CA SER A 422 -23.61 -13.37 14.87
C SER A 422 -24.58 -12.52 15.67
N SER A 423 -24.45 -12.48 16.99
CA SER A 423 -25.15 -11.53 17.86
C SER A 423 -24.56 -10.11 17.81
N ASN A 424 -23.43 -9.93 17.11
CA ASN A 424 -22.76 -8.65 16.99
C ASN A 424 -23.29 -7.86 15.79
N THR A 425 -23.91 -6.71 16.05
CA THR A 425 -24.53 -5.87 15.02
C THR A 425 -23.52 -5.32 14.00
N LEU A 426 -22.27 -5.08 14.38
CA LEU A 426 -21.21 -4.68 13.45
C LEU A 426 -20.86 -5.82 12.48
N VAL A 427 -20.90 -7.07 12.92
CA VAL A 427 -20.66 -8.24 12.04
C VAL A 427 -21.80 -8.38 11.05
N GLN A 428 -23.05 -8.28 11.51
CA GLN A 428 -24.23 -8.32 10.62
C GLN A 428 -24.19 -7.18 9.60
N GLU A 429 -23.88 -5.95 10.03
CA GLU A 429 -23.74 -4.79 9.16
C GLU A 429 -22.62 -4.97 8.13
N SER A 430 -21.43 -5.40 8.58
CA SER A 430 -20.30 -5.64 7.69
C SER A 430 -20.61 -6.74 6.66
N THR A 431 -21.41 -7.74 7.04
CA THR A 431 -21.86 -8.82 6.16
C THR A 431 -22.81 -8.27 5.11
N LEU A 432 -23.84 -7.52 5.52
CA LEU A 432 -24.82 -6.93 4.61
C LEU A 432 -24.16 -5.95 3.62
N MET A 433 -23.29 -5.06 4.11
CA MET A 433 -22.62 -4.09 3.26
C MET A 433 -21.60 -4.71 2.30
N ALA A 434 -20.89 -5.76 2.72
CA ALA A 434 -20.02 -6.53 1.82
C ALA A 434 -20.83 -7.23 0.73
N GLU A 435 -22.00 -7.77 1.06
CA GLU A 435 -22.89 -8.41 0.10
C GLU A 435 -23.54 -7.40 -0.85
N LEU A 436 -23.93 -6.21 -0.39
CA LEU A 436 -24.37 -5.10 -1.25
C LEU A 436 -23.27 -4.69 -2.25
N ALA A 437 -22.02 -4.56 -1.79
CA ALA A 437 -20.88 -4.26 -2.65
C ALA A 437 -20.65 -5.37 -3.69
N MET A 438 -20.68 -6.64 -3.29
CA MET A 438 -20.53 -7.77 -4.22
C MET A 438 -21.67 -7.82 -5.25
N LEU A 439 -22.93 -7.59 -4.83
CA LEU A 439 -24.08 -7.50 -5.74
C LEU A 439 -23.88 -6.40 -6.78
N HIS A 440 -23.41 -5.22 -6.36
CA HIS A 440 -23.11 -4.11 -7.26
C HIS A 440 -22.09 -4.53 -8.34
N THR A 441 -20.99 -5.17 -7.91
CA THR A 441 -19.90 -5.62 -8.78
C THR A 441 -20.33 -6.68 -9.79
N ILE A 442 -21.22 -7.62 -9.42
CA ILE A 442 -21.62 -8.76 -10.27
C ILE A 442 -22.93 -8.56 -11.04
N SER A 443 -23.71 -7.52 -10.75
CA SER A 443 -25.05 -7.27 -11.33
C SER A 443 -25.09 -7.33 -12.86
N ASP A 444 -24.09 -6.77 -13.54
CA ASP A 444 -23.98 -6.76 -15.00
C ASP A 444 -23.72 -8.15 -15.60
N SER A 445 -23.06 -9.03 -14.83
CA SER A 445 -22.84 -10.43 -15.22
C SER A 445 -24.13 -11.27 -15.20
N ILE A 446 -25.19 -10.78 -14.53
CA ILE A 446 -26.52 -11.40 -14.49
C ILE A 446 -27.26 -10.98 -15.76
N SER A 447 -26.76 -11.40 -16.92
CA SER A 447 -27.32 -11.04 -18.25
C SER A 447 -28.23 -12.13 -18.82
N ALA A 448 -29.11 -11.75 -19.76
CA ALA A 448 -30.10 -12.61 -20.40
C ALA A 448 -29.50 -13.82 -21.15
N ASN A 449 -28.20 -13.81 -21.46
CA ASN A 449 -27.50 -14.95 -22.07
C ASN A 449 -27.10 -16.04 -21.06
N SER A 450 -27.32 -15.83 -19.76
CA SER A 450 -27.22 -16.88 -18.72
C SER A 450 -28.35 -17.92 -18.81
N SER A 451 -29.20 -17.82 -19.83
CA SER A 451 -30.44 -18.57 -20.00
C SER A 451 -30.23 -19.91 -20.68
N THR A 452 -29.65 -20.85 -19.95
CA THR A 452 -30.11 -22.26 -19.95
C THR A 452 -29.76 -22.88 -18.60
N VAL A 453 -30.31 -22.29 -17.53
CA VAL A 453 -30.24 -22.85 -16.18
C VAL A 453 -31.16 -24.07 -16.11
N VAL A 454 -30.59 -25.27 -16.04
CA VAL A 454 -31.31 -26.50 -15.71
C VAL A 454 -31.12 -26.78 -14.21
N ARG A 455 -32.18 -27.02 -13.44
CA ARG A 455 -32.03 -27.41 -12.02
C ARG A 455 -31.52 -28.86 -11.90
N LYS A 456 -30.73 -29.16 -10.87
CA LYS A 456 -30.15 -30.49 -10.61
C LYS A 456 -31.22 -31.59 -10.47
N ASN A 457 -31.00 -32.71 -11.17
CA ASN A 457 -31.86 -33.90 -11.30
C ASN A 457 -32.69 -34.23 -10.05
N GLY A 458 -34.01 -34.36 -10.24
CA GLY A 458 -34.97 -34.90 -9.25
C GLY A 458 -36.38 -34.31 -9.29
N LYS A 459 -36.60 -33.16 -9.96
CA LYS A 459 -37.93 -32.56 -10.14
C LYS A 459 -38.13 -32.14 -11.61
N PRO A 460 -38.88 -32.91 -12.43
CA PRO A 460 -39.06 -32.66 -13.86
C PRO A 460 -39.71 -31.32 -14.25
N ASN A 461 -40.15 -30.48 -13.30
CA ASN A 461 -41.02 -29.32 -13.55
C ASN A 461 -40.56 -28.03 -12.83
N LEU A 462 -39.26 -27.77 -12.70
CA LEU A 462 -38.82 -26.48 -12.14
C LEU A 462 -38.38 -25.54 -13.25
N GLU A 463 -39.26 -24.57 -13.52
CA GLU A 463 -39.02 -23.44 -14.42
C GLU A 463 -37.65 -22.79 -14.11
N PRO A 464 -36.87 -22.42 -15.16
CA PRO A 464 -35.67 -21.60 -15.00
C PRO A 464 -36.02 -20.31 -14.25
N VAL A 465 -35.21 -19.92 -13.27
CA VAL A 465 -35.32 -18.56 -12.72
C VAL A 465 -34.84 -17.61 -13.81
N LYS A 466 -35.78 -16.84 -14.38
CA LYS A 466 -35.46 -15.86 -15.43
C LYS A 466 -34.48 -14.82 -14.87
N ALA A 467 -33.49 -14.42 -15.67
CA ALA A 467 -32.49 -13.42 -15.29
C ALA A 467 -33.15 -12.11 -14.80
N ASP A 468 -34.28 -11.72 -15.39
CA ASP A 468 -35.05 -10.54 -14.99
C ASP A 468 -35.55 -10.62 -13.54
N VAL A 469 -35.94 -11.80 -13.06
CA VAL A 469 -36.36 -11.98 -11.66
C VAL A 469 -35.19 -11.75 -10.71
N GLN A 470 -33.99 -12.20 -11.07
CA GLN A 470 -32.79 -11.97 -10.25
C GLN A 470 -32.42 -10.49 -10.25
N LYS A 471 -32.48 -9.82 -11.40
CA LYS A 471 -32.24 -8.38 -11.53
C LYS A 471 -33.23 -7.56 -10.69
N GLU A 472 -34.51 -7.89 -10.72
CA GLU A 472 -35.53 -7.19 -9.92
C GLU A 472 -35.28 -7.38 -8.42
N LYS A 473 -34.91 -8.58 -7.95
CA LYS A 473 -34.53 -8.78 -6.54
C LYS A 473 -33.32 -7.93 -6.14
N ILE A 474 -32.31 -7.82 -7.01
CA ILE A 474 -31.12 -6.99 -6.75
C ILE A 474 -31.50 -5.51 -6.69
N LYS A 475 -32.32 -5.06 -7.64
CA LYS A 475 -32.86 -3.70 -7.66
C LYS A 475 -33.61 -3.38 -6.37
N GLU A 476 -34.48 -4.30 -5.92
CA GLU A 476 -35.24 -4.15 -4.69
C GLU A 476 -34.33 -4.06 -3.44
N VAL A 477 -33.24 -4.83 -3.38
CA VAL A 477 -32.23 -4.71 -2.31
C VAL A 477 -31.64 -3.30 -2.26
N PHE A 478 -31.31 -2.69 -3.40
CA PHE A 478 -30.80 -1.32 -3.43
C PHE A 478 -31.88 -0.28 -3.11
N GLU A 479 -33.14 -0.50 -3.49
CA GLU A 479 -34.25 0.38 -3.10
C GLU A 479 -34.55 0.32 -1.60
N LEU A 480 -34.40 -0.84 -0.96
CA LEU A 480 -34.44 -0.97 0.50
C LEU A 480 -33.34 -0.15 1.17
N TYR A 481 -32.13 -0.17 0.61
CA TYR A 481 -31.04 0.65 1.12
C TYR A 481 -31.31 2.16 0.97
N LYS A 482 -31.83 2.60 -0.19
CA LYS A 482 -32.24 4.00 -0.40
C LYS A 482 -33.33 4.43 0.60
N ARG A 483 -34.32 3.56 0.87
CA ARG A 483 -35.35 3.81 1.89
C ARG A 483 -34.75 3.99 3.28
N PHE A 484 -33.83 3.10 3.68
CA PHE A 484 -33.09 3.25 4.93
C PHE A 484 -32.35 4.60 5.01
N LEU A 485 -31.68 5.02 3.94
CA LEU A 485 -30.92 6.28 3.90
C LEU A 485 -31.82 7.52 4.02
N ASN A 486 -33.03 7.48 3.46
CA ASN A 486 -34.01 8.58 3.50
C ASN A 486 -34.77 8.70 4.83
N THR A 487 -34.64 7.73 5.74
CA THR A 487 -35.28 7.79 7.05
C THR A 487 -34.54 8.78 7.97
N PRO A 488 -35.21 9.85 8.48
CA PRO A 488 -34.55 10.90 9.28
C PRO A 488 -33.91 10.39 10.58
N GLU A 489 -34.61 9.50 11.30
CA GLU A 489 -34.17 8.87 12.56
C GLU A 489 -33.80 7.40 12.35
N ARG A 490 -33.06 7.11 11.27
CA ARG A 490 -32.66 5.74 10.95
C ARG A 490 -31.79 5.12 12.04
N LYS A 491 -31.83 3.79 12.11
CA LYS A 491 -30.89 3.00 12.93
C LYS A 491 -29.44 3.31 12.52
N SER A 492 -28.51 3.06 13.45
CA SER A 492 -27.09 3.31 13.22
C SER A 492 -26.53 2.47 12.07
N PHE A 493 -27.05 1.25 11.93
CA PHE A 493 -26.67 0.30 10.89
C PHE A 493 -27.88 -0.12 10.05
N PHE A 494 -27.64 -0.40 8.77
CA PHE A 494 -28.67 -0.86 7.84
C PHE A 494 -29.22 -2.22 8.26
N ALA A 495 -28.35 -3.14 8.68
CA ALA A 495 -28.75 -4.48 9.13
C ALA A 495 -29.72 -4.47 10.31
N GLU A 496 -29.76 -3.41 11.13
CA GLU A 496 -30.68 -3.28 12.27
C GLU A 496 -32.07 -2.73 11.88
N SER A 497 -32.22 -2.23 10.66
CA SER A 497 -33.48 -1.66 10.15
C SER A 497 -34.43 -2.73 9.60
N ALA A 498 -35.72 -2.41 9.50
CA ALA A 498 -36.69 -3.30 8.88
C ALA A 498 -36.35 -3.53 7.40
N GLU A 499 -35.89 -2.49 6.72
CA GLU A 499 -35.43 -2.54 5.33
C GLU A 499 -34.20 -3.45 5.17
N GLY A 500 -33.26 -3.38 6.11
CA GLY A 500 -32.07 -4.23 6.10
C GLY A 500 -32.39 -5.70 6.33
N GLN A 501 -33.31 -6.01 7.23
CA GLN A 501 -33.77 -7.38 7.45
C GLN A 501 -34.47 -7.96 6.21
N GLN A 502 -35.27 -7.14 5.51
CA GLN A 502 -35.85 -7.52 4.21
C GLN A 502 -34.77 -7.73 3.14
N ALA A 503 -33.75 -6.87 3.08
CA ALA A 503 -32.65 -7.01 2.14
C ALA A 503 -31.86 -8.32 2.38
N ILE A 504 -31.58 -8.66 3.64
CA ILE A 504 -30.94 -9.93 4.02
C ILE A 504 -31.74 -11.13 3.52
N GLN A 505 -33.08 -11.08 3.66
CA GLN A 505 -33.95 -12.14 3.18
C GLN A 505 -33.88 -12.28 1.65
N LEU A 506 -34.01 -11.18 0.89
CA LEU A 506 -33.91 -11.19 -0.56
C LEU A 506 -32.56 -11.71 -1.06
N ILE A 507 -31.46 -11.30 -0.40
CA ILE A 507 -30.12 -11.81 -0.71
C ILE A 507 -30.01 -13.31 -0.44
N SER A 508 -30.58 -13.79 0.68
CA SER A 508 -30.60 -15.21 1.02
C SER A 508 -31.34 -16.04 -0.05
N GLU A 509 -32.49 -15.54 -0.53
CA GLU A 509 -33.23 -16.15 -1.63
C GLU A 509 -32.45 -16.16 -2.94
N LEU A 510 -31.82 -15.03 -3.31
CA LEU A 510 -30.95 -14.94 -4.49
C LEU A 510 -29.80 -15.96 -4.43
N LYS A 511 -29.12 -16.06 -3.29
CA LYS A 511 -28.05 -17.06 -3.09
C LYS A 511 -28.56 -18.49 -3.17
N ALA A 512 -29.78 -18.75 -2.71
CA ALA A 512 -30.41 -20.07 -2.85
C ALA A 512 -30.72 -20.39 -4.32
N ASP A 513 -31.24 -19.42 -5.07
CA ASP A 513 -31.48 -19.53 -6.50
C ASP A 513 -30.16 -19.84 -7.24
N TRP A 514 -29.09 -19.09 -6.96
CA TRP A 514 -27.77 -19.29 -7.56
C TRP A 514 -27.13 -20.64 -7.25
N ARG A 515 -27.28 -21.15 -6.02
CA ARG A 515 -26.81 -22.50 -5.66
C ARG A 515 -27.56 -23.61 -6.40
N ALA A 516 -28.81 -23.35 -6.79
CA ALA A 516 -29.63 -24.29 -7.55
C ALA A 516 -29.37 -24.25 -9.06
N GLU A 517 -28.62 -23.25 -9.56
CA GLU A 517 -28.27 -23.14 -10.99
C GLU A 517 -27.25 -24.21 -11.41
N ILE A 518 -27.44 -24.79 -12.59
CA ILE A 518 -26.41 -25.56 -13.30
C ILE A 518 -26.03 -24.75 -14.54
N ASN A 519 -24.92 -24.03 -14.49
CA ASN A 519 -24.34 -23.41 -15.67
C ASN A 519 -23.17 -24.24 -16.20
N PHE A 520 -23.39 -24.84 -17.37
CA PHE A 520 -22.37 -25.50 -18.18
C PHE A 520 -21.80 -24.49 -19.17
N SER A 521 -20.84 -23.68 -18.70
CA SER A 521 -19.57 -23.41 -19.39
C SER A 521 -18.98 -22.09 -18.87
N PRO A 522 -17.68 -22.07 -18.51
CA PRO A 522 -16.99 -20.80 -18.32
C PRO A 522 -17.08 -19.97 -19.60
N THR A 523 -17.23 -18.67 -19.43
CA THR A 523 -17.07 -17.74 -20.54
C THR A 523 -15.60 -17.71 -20.98
N ALA A 524 -15.32 -17.34 -22.23
CA ALA A 524 -13.95 -17.24 -22.73
C ALA A 524 -13.13 -16.13 -22.02
N GLY A 525 -13.78 -15.17 -21.35
CA GLY A 525 -13.14 -13.99 -20.77
C GLY A 525 -12.77 -14.12 -19.29
N ILE A 526 -11.54 -13.71 -18.93
CA ILE A 526 -11.03 -13.67 -17.55
C ILE A 526 -11.92 -12.80 -16.65
N MET A 527 -12.31 -11.61 -17.10
CA MET A 527 -13.17 -10.69 -16.36
C MET A 527 -14.55 -11.29 -16.05
N ALA A 528 -15.20 -11.87 -17.06
CA ALA A 528 -16.50 -12.50 -16.89
C ALA A 528 -16.41 -13.73 -15.96
N ASN A 529 -15.34 -14.52 -16.05
CA ASN A 529 -15.10 -15.63 -15.11
C ASN A 529 -14.83 -15.14 -13.68
N ALA A 530 -14.18 -13.99 -13.49
CA ALA A 530 -14.01 -13.38 -12.17
C ALA A 530 -15.36 -12.99 -11.54
N LYS A 531 -16.23 -12.31 -12.28
CA LYS A 531 -17.57 -11.93 -11.81
C LYS A 531 -18.47 -13.14 -11.51
N LEU A 532 -18.48 -14.13 -12.40
CA LEU A 532 -19.21 -15.38 -12.18
C LEU A 532 -18.62 -16.20 -11.01
N GLY A 533 -17.31 -16.18 -10.84
CA GLY A 533 -16.64 -16.76 -9.68
C GLY A 533 -17.07 -16.08 -8.37
N LEU A 534 -17.12 -14.75 -8.33
CA LEU A 534 -17.63 -13.97 -7.20
C LEU A 534 -19.10 -14.30 -6.88
N LYS A 535 -19.95 -14.45 -7.90
CA LYS A 535 -21.34 -14.94 -7.73
C LYS A 535 -21.37 -16.27 -6.99
N ASN A 536 -20.56 -17.25 -7.43
CA ASN A 536 -20.52 -18.58 -6.80
C ASN A 536 -19.92 -18.54 -5.38
N ILE A 537 -18.93 -17.69 -5.13
CA ILE A 537 -18.37 -17.42 -3.81
C ILE A 537 -19.45 -16.87 -2.87
N MET A 538 -20.22 -15.90 -3.34
CA MET A 538 -21.30 -15.27 -2.59
C MET A 538 -22.44 -16.25 -2.31
N ALA A 539 -22.86 -17.02 -3.32
CA ALA A 539 -23.90 -18.04 -3.21
C ALA A 539 -23.61 -19.09 -2.12
N ASN A 540 -22.32 -19.39 -1.91
CA ASN A 540 -21.85 -20.38 -0.93
C ASN A 540 -21.25 -19.77 0.34
N ASN A 541 -21.41 -18.46 0.56
CA ASN A 541 -20.87 -17.74 1.72
C ASN A 541 -19.35 -17.95 1.93
N LEU A 542 -18.59 -18.20 0.86
CA LEU A 542 -17.15 -18.46 0.97
C LEU A 542 -16.35 -17.20 1.32
N HIS A 543 -16.91 -16.03 1.06
CA HIS A 543 -16.40 -14.72 1.47
C HIS A 543 -16.46 -14.49 2.98
N TRP A 544 -17.22 -15.30 3.73
CA TRP A 544 -17.24 -15.23 5.20
C TRP A 544 -15.95 -15.78 5.83
N ARG A 545 -15.16 -16.55 5.09
CA ARG A 545 -13.98 -17.24 5.63
C ARG A 545 -12.71 -16.40 5.45
N HIS A 546 -11.97 -16.20 6.54
CA HIS A 546 -10.66 -15.52 6.55
C HIS A 546 -9.67 -16.11 5.55
N GLU A 547 -9.70 -17.43 5.33
CA GLU A 547 -8.81 -18.12 4.40
C GLU A 547 -9.03 -17.70 2.94
N ASN A 548 -10.21 -17.16 2.61
CA ASN A 548 -10.58 -16.72 1.26
C ASN A 548 -10.54 -15.19 1.13
N ALA A 549 -10.34 -14.45 2.22
CA ALA A 549 -10.47 -12.99 2.24
C ALA A 549 -9.64 -12.29 1.17
N LYS A 550 -8.37 -12.68 0.97
CA LYS A 550 -7.49 -12.06 -0.04
C LYS A 550 -7.95 -12.31 -1.46
N ILE A 551 -8.29 -13.56 -1.80
CA ILE A 551 -8.72 -13.89 -3.15
C ILE A 551 -10.07 -13.25 -3.47
N VAL A 552 -10.99 -13.17 -2.48
CA VAL A 552 -12.26 -12.45 -2.64
C VAL A 552 -12.03 -10.96 -2.88
N GLN A 553 -11.22 -10.31 -2.04
CA GLN A 553 -10.87 -8.90 -2.20
C GLN A 553 -10.18 -8.62 -3.54
N ALA A 554 -9.22 -9.45 -3.95
CA ALA A 554 -8.54 -9.30 -5.24
C ALA A 554 -9.50 -9.44 -6.43
N LEU A 555 -10.42 -10.42 -6.39
CA LEU A 555 -11.43 -10.58 -7.44
C LEU A 555 -12.43 -9.43 -7.45
N CYS A 556 -12.84 -8.90 -6.28
CA CYS A 556 -13.72 -7.74 -6.19
C CYS A 556 -13.06 -6.51 -6.80
N VAL A 557 -11.87 -6.12 -6.30
CA VAL A 557 -11.10 -4.97 -6.81
C VAL A 557 -10.84 -5.07 -8.31
N PHE A 558 -10.49 -6.26 -8.81
CA PHE A 558 -10.29 -6.49 -10.25
C PHE A 558 -11.55 -6.25 -11.09
N SER A 559 -12.73 -6.57 -10.54
CA SER A 559 -14.02 -6.57 -11.25
C SER A 559 -14.85 -5.29 -11.08
N GLU A 560 -14.46 -4.42 -10.14
CA GLU A 560 -15.13 -3.16 -9.83
C GLU A 560 -14.81 -2.06 -10.85
N GLU A 561 -15.75 -1.14 -11.11
CA GLU A 561 -15.46 0.04 -11.95
C GLU A 561 -14.55 1.04 -11.23
N VAL A 562 -14.82 1.29 -9.94
CA VAL A 562 -14.01 2.16 -9.10
C VAL A 562 -13.86 1.49 -7.73
N SER A 563 -12.62 1.19 -7.38
CA SER A 563 -12.25 0.56 -6.11
C SER A 563 -11.39 1.52 -5.28
N LEU A 564 -11.77 1.70 -4.02
CA LEU A 564 -11.03 2.48 -3.03
C LEU A 564 -10.48 1.50 -1.98
N GLY A 565 -9.21 1.13 -2.09
CA GLY A 565 -8.56 0.16 -1.22
C GLY A 565 -7.87 0.83 -0.04
N GLY A 566 -8.22 0.43 1.18
CA GLY A 566 -7.64 1.04 2.38
C GLY A 566 -7.56 0.14 3.61
N CYS A 567 -6.58 0.43 4.45
CA CYS A 567 -6.52 -0.10 5.81
C CYS A 567 -5.98 0.95 6.77
N LYS A 568 -6.09 0.72 8.08
CA LYS A 568 -5.56 1.68 9.06
C LYS A 568 -4.06 1.95 8.93
N SER A 569 -3.26 0.95 8.56
CA SER A 569 -1.83 1.12 8.26
C SER A 569 -1.53 1.44 6.78
N GLY A 570 -2.57 1.71 5.99
CA GLY A 570 -2.56 2.31 4.64
C GLY A 570 -1.96 1.47 3.52
N ASN A 571 -0.70 1.06 3.65
CA ASN A 571 0.10 0.56 2.52
C ASN A 571 0.08 -0.95 2.38
N GLU A 572 0.33 -1.65 3.49
CA GLU A 572 0.93 -2.97 3.33
C GLU A 572 -0.10 -4.04 2.91
N ARG A 573 -1.34 -3.91 3.39
CA ARG A 573 -2.44 -4.80 2.99
C ARG A 573 -2.98 -4.47 1.60
N ALA A 574 -3.02 -3.18 1.26
CA ALA A 574 -3.44 -2.75 -0.07
C ALA A 574 -2.46 -3.25 -1.14
N GLN A 575 -1.16 -3.20 -0.87
CA GLN A 575 -0.13 -3.79 -1.73
C GLN A 575 -0.38 -5.30 -1.98
N ALA A 576 -0.70 -6.08 -0.95
CA ALA A 576 -0.95 -7.51 -1.10
C ALA A 576 -2.14 -7.82 -2.02
N ILE A 577 -3.22 -7.03 -1.92
CA ILE A 577 -4.40 -7.20 -2.76
C ILE A 577 -4.13 -6.70 -4.17
N ASN A 578 -3.65 -5.45 -4.31
CA ASN A 578 -3.43 -4.85 -5.62
C ASN A 578 -2.33 -5.57 -6.40
N GLY A 579 -1.36 -6.20 -5.73
CA GLY A 579 -0.35 -7.05 -6.39
C GLY A 579 -0.96 -8.28 -7.07
N ARG A 580 -2.03 -8.86 -6.50
CA ARG A 580 -2.80 -9.94 -7.13
C ARG A 580 -3.71 -9.41 -8.24
N VAL A 581 -4.27 -8.21 -8.07
CA VAL A 581 -5.06 -7.52 -9.12
C VAL A 581 -4.19 -7.23 -10.34
N ALA A 582 -2.98 -6.72 -10.15
CA ALA A 582 -2.03 -6.45 -11.23
C ALA A 582 -1.70 -7.72 -12.03
N LEU A 583 -1.58 -8.88 -11.39
CA LEU A 583 -1.40 -10.15 -12.10
C LEU A 583 -2.63 -10.54 -12.92
N LEU A 584 -3.84 -10.29 -12.41
CA LEU A 584 -5.07 -10.55 -13.15
C LEU A 584 -5.22 -9.59 -14.35
N ASP A 585 -4.84 -8.33 -14.19
CA ASP A 585 -4.77 -7.35 -15.28
C ASP A 585 -3.76 -7.81 -16.34
N ASP A 586 -2.56 -8.23 -15.94
CA ASP A 586 -1.55 -8.75 -16.88
C ASP A 586 -2.09 -9.97 -17.66
N LEU A 587 -2.67 -10.94 -16.97
CA LEU A 587 -3.28 -12.13 -17.59
C LEU A 587 -4.41 -11.78 -18.57
N LEU A 588 -5.22 -10.75 -18.27
CA LEU A 588 -6.30 -10.29 -19.14
C LEU A 588 -5.78 -9.77 -20.48
N ASN A 589 -4.60 -9.15 -20.48
CA ASN A 589 -4.04 -8.47 -21.64
C ASN A 589 -3.00 -9.30 -22.41
N LYS A 590 -2.59 -10.45 -21.88
CA LYS A 590 -1.65 -11.37 -22.52
C LYS A 590 -2.33 -12.32 -23.49
N ASP A 591 -1.81 -12.38 -24.72
CA ASP A 591 -2.27 -13.33 -25.74
C ASP A 591 -1.73 -14.72 -25.45
N GLU A 592 -0.41 -14.83 -25.27
CA GLU A 592 0.28 -16.05 -24.88
C GLU A 592 0.46 -16.10 -23.36
N LYS A 593 0.18 -17.26 -22.78
CA LYS A 593 0.29 -17.51 -21.34
C LYS A 593 1.17 -18.72 -21.10
N ASP A 594 2.04 -18.63 -20.10
CA ASP A 594 2.82 -19.79 -19.70
C ASP A 594 1.96 -20.84 -18.95
N ALA A 595 2.59 -21.95 -18.56
CA ALA A 595 1.90 -23.04 -17.88
C ALA A 595 1.28 -22.64 -16.53
N GLN A 596 1.93 -21.77 -15.75
CA GLN A 596 1.43 -21.33 -14.45
C GLN A 596 0.28 -20.32 -14.61
N GLU A 597 0.43 -19.40 -15.55
CA GLU A 597 -0.59 -18.42 -15.93
C GLU A 597 -1.85 -19.14 -16.46
N THR A 598 -1.66 -20.16 -17.29
CA THR A 598 -2.75 -21.03 -17.78
C THR A 598 -3.46 -21.75 -16.63
N GLU A 599 -2.73 -22.19 -15.60
CA GLU A 599 -3.32 -22.80 -14.41
C GLU A 599 -4.23 -21.82 -13.65
N VAL A 600 -3.82 -20.56 -13.47
CA VAL A 600 -4.66 -19.52 -12.83
C VAL A 600 -5.94 -19.30 -13.63
N VAL A 601 -5.83 -19.14 -14.95
CA VAL A 601 -7.00 -18.94 -15.83
C VAL A 601 -7.93 -20.16 -15.80
N HIS A 602 -7.38 -21.37 -15.79
CA HIS A 602 -8.15 -22.60 -15.69
C HIS A 602 -8.93 -22.69 -14.37
N HIS A 603 -8.29 -22.40 -13.24
CA HIS A 603 -8.96 -22.44 -11.92
C HIS A 603 -10.00 -21.33 -11.78
N LEU A 604 -9.75 -20.14 -12.36
CA LEU A 604 -10.72 -19.05 -12.39
C LEU A 604 -11.97 -19.45 -13.22
N ALA A 605 -11.76 -20.00 -14.41
CA ALA A 605 -12.83 -20.54 -15.25
C ALA A 605 -13.59 -21.67 -14.53
N THR A 606 -12.90 -22.50 -13.75
CA THR A 606 -13.53 -23.60 -13.02
C THR A 606 -14.29 -23.10 -11.79
N LEU A 607 -13.84 -22.03 -11.14
CA LEU A 607 -14.58 -21.34 -10.07
C LEU A 607 -15.88 -20.69 -10.59
N ALA A 608 -15.89 -20.22 -11.84
CA ALA A 608 -17.08 -19.68 -12.49
C ALA A 608 -18.19 -20.73 -12.74
N LYS A 609 -17.88 -22.03 -12.65
CA LYS A 609 -18.85 -23.13 -12.78
C LYS A 609 -19.66 -23.30 -11.49
N SER A 610 -20.96 -23.57 -11.59
CA SER A 610 -21.85 -23.69 -10.43
C SER A 610 -21.79 -25.08 -9.75
N GLY A 611 -22.08 -25.12 -8.44
CA GLY A 611 -22.20 -26.34 -7.62
C GLY A 611 -21.37 -26.34 -6.33
N ASN A 612 -22.03 -26.47 -5.16
CA ASN A 612 -21.44 -26.21 -3.83
C ASN A 612 -20.08 -26.89 -3.54
N GLN A 613 -19.96 -28.20 -3.76
CA GLN A 613 -18.71 -28.93 -3.43
C GLN A 613 -17.58 -28.62 -4.41
N ILE A 614 -17.91 -28.30 -5.66
CA ILE A 614 -16.98 -27.89 -6.71
C ILE A 614 -16.42 -26.50 -6.38
N THR A 615 -17.27 -25.57 -5.91
CA THR A 615 -16.85 -24.20 -5.61
C THR A 615 -15.80 -24.12 -4.49
N VAL A 616 -15.92 -24.93 -3.43
CA VAL A 616 -14.96 -24.93 -2.31
C VAL A 616 -13.57 -25.41 -2.74
N SER A 617 -13.47 -26.50 -3.51
CA SER A 617 -12.17 -26.96 -4.02
C SER A 617 -11.55 -25.96 -4.99
N ASN A 618 -12.38 -25.32 -5.81
CA ASN A 618 -11.91 -24.45 -6.88
C ASN A 618 -11.36 -23.12 -6.35
N ILE A 619 -11.98 -22.52 -5.33
CA ILE A 619 -11.41 -21.29 -4.74
C ILE A 619 -10.05 -21.56 -4.09
N ALA A 620 -9.88 -22.71 -3.43
CA ALA A 620 -8.61 -23.08 -2.82
C ALA A 620 -7.51 -23.31 -3.88
N ALA A 621 -7.87 -23.94 -5.01
CA ALA A 621 -6.97 -24.14 -6.14
C ALA A 621 -6.58 -22.81 -6.81
N LEU A 622 -7.56 -21.94 -7.08
CA LEU A 622 -7.32 -20.60 -7.62
C LEU A 622 -6.39 -19.81 -6.71
N ARG A 623 -6.71 -19.74 -5.40
CA ARG A 623 -5.89 -19.07 -4.39
C ARG A 623 -4.44 -19.58 -4.46
N LYS A 624 -4.24 -20.90 -4.38
CA LYS A 624 -2.90 -21.50 -4.42
C LYS A 624 -2.14 -21.14 -5.70
N SER A 625 -2.79 -21.22 -6.87
CA SER A 625 -2.15 -20.91 -8.16
C SER A 625 -1.78 -19.43 -8.29
N LEU A 626 -2.65 -18.52 -7.85
CA LEU A 626 -2.40 -17.08 -7.89
C LEU A 626 -1.35 -16.65 -6.87
N ASP A 627 -1.35 -17.25 -5.67
CA ASP A 627 -0.34 -16.99 -4.65
C ASP A 627 1.05 -17.48 -5.09
N ARG A 628 1.13 -18.62 -5.79
CA ARG A 628 2.40 -19.09 -6.40
C ARG A 628 2.91 -18.07 -7.42
N LEU A 629 2.05 -17.62 -8.34
CA LEU A 629 2.43 -16.62 -9.35
C LEU A 629 2.85 -15.29 -8.70
N TYR A 630 2.13 -14.87 -7.66
CA TYR A 630 2.46 -13.68 -6.88
C TYR A 630 3.78 -13.81 -6.13
N ASN A 631 4.07 -14.96 -5.52
CA ASN A 631 5.36 -15.24 -4.89
C ASN A 631 6.53 -15.22 -5.88
N GLU A 632 6.29 -15.66 -7.12
CA GLU A 632 7.33 -15.71 -8.17
C GLU A 632 7.53 -14.38 -8.89
N ARG A 633 6.51 -13.53 -9.01
CA ARG A 633 6.58 -12.34 -9.90
C ARG A 633 6.01 -11.05 -9.32
N GLY A 634 5.14 -11.13 -8.31
CA GLY A 634 4.33 -9.98 -7.87
C GLY A 634 4.81 -9.26 -6.62
N LEU A 635 5.59 -9.90 -5.74
CA LEU A 635 5.92 -9.40 -4.39
C LEU A 635 6.58 -8.02 -4.37
N GLN A 636 7.43 -7.74 -5.37
CA GLN A 636 8.27 -6.56 -5.49
C GLN A 636 8.03 -5.83 -6.83
N SER A 637 6.84 -6.01 -7.42
CA SER A 637 6.37 -5.32 -8.63
C SER A 637 5.91 -3.88 -8.32
N ALA A 638 5.29 -3.19 -9.30
CA ALA A 638 4.77 -1.83 -9.17
C ALA A 638 4.00 -1.54 -7.86
N MET A 639 3.18 -2.49 -7.40
CA MET A 639 2.35 -2.30 -6.19
C MET A 639 3.16 -2.18 -4.91
N SER A 640 4.41 -2.66 -4.91
CA SER A 640 5.35 -2.47 -3.79
C SER A 640 5.78 -1.02 -3.60
N LEU A 641 5.71 -0.21 -4.66
CA LEU A 641 6.13 1.18 -4.65
C LEU A 641 5.19 2.04 -3.81
N ILE A 642 3.91 1.69 -3.70
CA ILE A 642 2.92 2.42 -2.90
C ILE A 642 3.44 2.67 -1.47
N SER A 643 4.07 1.67 -0.86
CA SER A 643 4.68 1.83 0.46
C SER A 643 5.91 2.74 0.45
N LEU A 644 6.78 2.62 -0.56
CA LEU A 644 8.01 3.42 -0.66
C LEU A 644 7.66 4.91 -0.75
N VAL A 645 6.61 5.24 -1.48
CA VAL A 645 6.28 6.59 -1.92
C VAL A 645 5.40 7.34 -0.93
N ASP A 646 4.78 6.62 0.00
CA ASP A 646 3.90 7.15 1.05
C ASP A 646 4.54 7.19 2.44
N GLN A 647 5.53 6.31 2.71
CA GLN A 647 6.18 6.24 4.03
C GLN A 647 7.70 6.07 4.01
N GLY A 648 8.35 6.18 2.84
CA GLY A 648 9.81 6.13 2.70
C GLY A 648 10.44 4.77 2.98
N GLY A 649 9.67 3.68 2.81
CA GLY A 649 10.18 2.35 3.11
C GLY A 649 9.24 1.22 2.69
N PRO A 650 9.77 0.00 2.55
CA PRO A 650 9.00 -1.16 2.12
C PRO A 650 7.89 -1.52 3.12
N ALA A 651 6.91 -2.27 2.61
CA ALA A 651 5.86 -2.84 3.44
C ALA A 651 6.44 -3.83 4.46
N LYS A 652 5.93 -3.75 5.70
CA LYS A 652 6.35 -4.62 6.82
C LYS A 652 5.59 -5.93 6.93
N VAL A 653 4.78 -6.26 5.95
CA VAL A 653 3.95 -7.47 6.01
C VAL A 653 4.82 -8.69 5.78
N GLU A 654 4.62 -9.69 6.63
CA GLU A 654 5.34 -10.95 6.63
C GLU A 654 4.39 -12.09 6.29
N ALA A 655 4.95 -13.16 5.70
CA ALA A 655 4.23 -14.41 5.49
C ALA A 655 3.86 -15.04 6.84
N LYS A 656 2.70 -15.71 6.91
CA LYS A 656 2.24 -16.34 8.15
C LYS A 656 3.15 -17.52 8.52
N PRO A 657 3.71 -17.56 9.75
CA PRO A 657 4.49 -18.71 10.20
C PRO A 657 3.58 -19.92 10.38
N ARG A 658 4.18 -21.12 10.49
CA ARG A 658 3.45 -22.32 10.90
C ARG A 658 3.03 -22.19 12.37
N GLY A 659 1.77 -22.51 12.68
CA GLY A 659 1.22 -22.46 14.04
C GLY A 659 0.55 -21.14 14.41
N VAL A 660 0.47 -20.86 15.71
CA VAL A 660 -0.19 -19.68 16.28
C VAL A 660 0.73 -18.46 16.25
N TYR A 661 0.19 -17.30 15.89
CA TYR A 661 0.92 -16.04 15.87
C TYR A 661 0.03 -14.88 16.33
N VAL A 662 0.64 -13.90 17.01
CA VAL A 662 -0.08 -12.75 17.59
C VAL A 662 0.22 -11.42 16.89
N SER A 663 1.24 -11.39 16.04
CA SER A 663 1.63 -10.19 15.29
C SER A 663 0.69 -10.00 14.10
N ARG A 664 0.08 -8.81 14.03
CA ARG A 664 -0.81 -8.41 12.92
C ARG A 664 -0.05 -8.06 11.63
N ASN A 665 1.29 -8.08 11.67
CA ASN A 665 2.13 -7.95 10.48
C ASN A 665 2.20 -9.28 9.69
N TYR A 666 1.86 -10.42 10.29
CA TYR A 666 1.67 -11.69 9.58
C TYR A 666 0.36 -11.69 8.80
N ALA A 667 0.30 -10.84 7.78
CA ALA A 667 -0.91 -10.63 6.99
C ALA A 667 -0.84 -11.29 5.61
N GLU A 668 0.33 -11.73 5.13
CA GLU A 668 0.44 -12.50 3.88
C GLU A 668 0.02 -13.96 4.06
N GLU A 669 0.00 -14.74 2.97
CA GLU A 669 -0.28 -16.17 3.07
C GLU A 669 0.85 -16.93 3.79
N LYS A 670 0.63 -18.22 4.06
CA LYS A 670 1.58 -19.04 4.81
C LYS A 670 2.96 -19.05 4.12
N VAL A 671 4.01 -19.13 4.93
CA VAL A 671 5.41 -19.19 4.45
C VAL A 671 5.66 -20.31 3.45
N ASP A 672 4.86 -21.39 3.47
CA ASP A 672 4.96 -22.50 2.50
C ASP A 672 4.40 -22.15 1.10
N SER A 673 3.71 -21.02 0.96
CA SER A 673 3.15 -20.52 -0.30
C SER A 673 3.80 -19.20 -0.75
N ILE A 674 4.28 -18.40 0.20
CA ILE A 674 4.96 -17.12 -0.03
C ILE A 674 6.34 -17.14 0.63
N ASP A 675 7.23 -17.99 0.14
CA ASP A 675 8.56 -18.22 0.72
C ASP A 675 9.61 -17.19 0.26
N ASN A 676 9.36 -16.47 -0.84
CA ASN A 676 10.25 -15.41 -1.33
C ASN A 676 10.10 -14.10 -0.54
N LEU A 677 9.05 -13.95 0.28
CA LEU A 677 8.81 -12.71 1.05
C LEU A 677 9.64 -12.65 2.33
N TYR A 678 10.63 -11.76 2.35
CA TYR A 678 11.42 -11.43 3.54
C TYR A 678 11.32 -9.94 3.88
N GLN A 679 10.72 -9.64 5.04
CA GLN A 679 10.47 -8.25 5.48
C GLN A 679 10.87 -7.99 6.94
N LYS A 680 11.70 -8.84 7.56
CA LYS A 680 12.06 -8.73 8.98
C LYS A 680 12.74 -7.40 9.33
N ASN A 681 13.49 -6.81 8.40
CA ASN A 681 14.22 -5.56 8.63
C ASN A 681 13.59 -4.34 7.91
N SER A 682 12.47 -4.51 7.21
CA SER A 682 11.73 -3.45 6.50
C SER A 682 11.35 -2.25 7.37
N SER A 683 10.90 -2.52 8.60
CA SER A 683 10.37 -1.50 9.50
C SER A 683 11.38 -0.44 9.95
N ARG A 684 12.68 -0.68 9.70
CA ARG A 684 13.75 0.30 9.93
C ARG A 684 13.56 1.54 9.07
N PHE A 685 13.12 1.38 7.83
CA PHE A 685 12.95 2.47 6.88
C PHE A 685 11.80 3.41 7.25
N GLN A 686 10.83 2.92 8.02
CA GLN A 686 9.55 3.60 8.23
C GLN A 686 9.68 4.81 9.17
N ALA A 687 9.10 5.92 8.73
CA ALA A 687 9.12 7.21 9.42
C ALA A 687 8.66 7.19 10.88
N HIS A 688 7.57 6.47 11.14
CA HIS A 688 6.92 6.41 12.45
C HIS A 688 7.63 5.46 13.44
N LYS A 689 8.71 4.78 13.02
CA LYS A 689 9.47 3.80 13.81
C LYS A 689 10.92 4.24 14.06
N GLU A 690 11.87 3.76 13.26
CA GLU A 690 13.30 3.93 13.54
C GLU A 690 13.94 5.10 12.80
N LEU A 691 13.26 5.71 11.82
CA LEU A 691 13.82 6.76 10.96
C LEU A 691 14.48 7.89 11.76
N THR A 692 13.73 8.53 12.65
CA THR A 692 14.24 9.66 13.46
C THR A 692 15.42 9.27 14.34
N SER A 693 15.43 8.04 14.88
CA SER A 693 16.55 7.52 15.65
C SER A 693 17.79 7.33 14.77
N MET A 694 17.63 6.87 13.54
CA MET A 694 18.73 6.68 12.60
C MET A 694 19.32 8.00 12.12
N MET A 695 18.47 8.98 11.79
CA MET A 695 18.93 10.34 11.42
C MET A 695 19.79 10.96 12.53
N LEU A 696 19.36 10.83 13.79
CA LEU A 696 20.13 11.33 14.94
C LEU A 696 21.44 10.58 15.13
N LYS A 697 21.39 9.25 15.10
CA LYS A 697 22.58 8.41 15.30
C LYS A 697 23.60 8.58 14.18
N ALA A 698 23.17 8.86 12.95
CA ALA A 698 24.06 9.11 11.83
C ALA A 698 24.96 10.34 12.06
N THR A 699 24.46 11.38 12.74
CA THR A 699 25.28 12.55 13.11
C THR A 699 26.45 12.21 14.05
N GLU A 700 26.39 11.06 14.72
CA GLU A 700 27.40 10.53 15.65
C GLU A 700 28.03 9.22 15.10
N GLY A 701 27.86 8.92 13.81
CA GLY A 701 28.44 7.75 13.17
C GLY A 701 27.79 6.41 13.55
N ASN A 702 26.55 6.37 14.01
CA ASN A 702 25.82 5.16 14.37
C ASN A 702 26.54 4.29 15.40
N LEU A 703 26.74 4.84 16.59
CA LEU A 703 27.43 4.20 17.70
C LEU A 703 26.81 2.84 18.05
N ARG A 704 27.67 1.82 18.24
CA ARG A 704 27.23 0.50 18.69
C ARG A 704 27.12 0.47 20.21
N SER A 705 26.04 -0.11 20.73
CA SER A 705 25.93 -0.37 22.17
C SER A 705 26.85 -1.52 22.57
N TRP A 706 27.28 -1.53 23.83
CA TRP A 706 28.12 -2.60 24.37
C TRP A 706 27.44 -3.98 24.23
N TRP A 707 26.12 -4.05 24.47
CA TRP A 707 25.30 -5.24 24.23
C TRP A 707 25.34 -5.72 22.78
N ALA A 708 25.30 -4.80 21.81
CA ALA A 708 25.39 -5.14 20.39
C ALA A 708 26.77 -5.70 20.03
N ARG A 709 27.85 -5.15 20.62
CA ARG A 709 29.21 -5.67 20.44
C ARG A 709 29.38 -7.04 21.08
N MET A 710 28.89 -7.22 22.30
CA MET A 710 28.94 -8.50 23.02
C MET A 710 28.26 -9.62 22.21
N LYS A 711 27.11 -9.35 21.58
CA LYS A 711 26.43 -10.34 20.71
C LYS A 711 27.16 -10.65 19.40
N SER A 712 28.10 -9.79 19.00
CA SER A 712 28.86 -9.94 17.75
C SER A 712 30.25 -10.56 17.93
N THR A 713 30.70 -10.79 19.17
CA THR A 713 31.97 -11.49 19.42
C THR A 713 31.76 -13.01 19.43
N PRO A 714 32.78 -13.81 19.03
CA PRO A 714 32.72 -15.27 19.13
C PRO A 714 32.40 -15.77 20.55
N LEU A 715 32.85 -15.04 21.58
CA LEU A 715 32.54 -15.31 22.99
C LEU A 715 31.07 -15.05 23.36
N GLY A 716 30.34 -14.16 22.69
CA GLY A 716 28.93 -13.90 22.97
C GLY A 716 27.97 -15.02 22.55
N ILE A 717 28.38 -15.83 21.56
CA ILE A 717 27.61 -17.00 21.10
C ILE A 717 27.79 -18.18 22.07
N VAL A 718 28.97 -18.32 22.70
CA VAL A 718 29.28 -19.38 23.68
C VAL A 718 28.94 -18.96 25.13
N GLY A 719 29.07 -17.67 25.45
CA GLY A 719 28.89 -17.12 26.80
C GLY A 719 27.42 -16.95 27.25
N ALA A 720 26.45 -17.02 26.34
CA ALA A 720 25.03 -17.03 26.70
C ALA A 720 24.61 -18.29 27.48
N ILE A 721 25.45 -19.34 27.49
CA ILE A 721 25.20 -20.62 28.17
C ILE A 721 25.98 -20.75 29.50
N ALA A 722 27.00 -19.91 29.76
CA ALA A 722 27.87 -20.01 30.95
C ALA A 722 27.93 -18.67 31.73
N GLY A 723 26.84 -18.36 32.43
CA GLY A 723 26.54 -17.00 32.94
C GLY A 723 27.15 -16.56 34.27
N THR A 724 28.31 -17.03 34.75
CA THR A 724 28.69 -16.70 36.15
C THR A 724 30.14 -16.33 36.49
N VAL A 725 31.12 -16.29 35.56
CA VAL A 725 32.55 -16.20 36.01
C VAL A 725 33.37 -14.98 35.52
N PHE A 726 32.89 -14.09 34.64
CA PHE A 726 33.81 -13.13 34.02
C PHE A 726 33.35 -11.66 34.01
N VAL A 727 33.73 -10.90 35.05
CA VAL A 727 33.60 -9.43 35.14
C VAL A 727 34.61 -8.69 34.25
N PHE A 728 35.78 -9.29 33.97
CA PHE A 728 36.85 -8.68 33.17
C PHE A 728 36.53 -8.49 31.66
N PRO A 729 35.90 -9.43 30.95
CA PRO A 729 35.48 -9.24 29.56
C PRO A 729 34.41 -8.15 29.41
N ALA A 730 33.53 -7.97 30.41
CA ALA A 730 32.54 -6.90 30.37
C ALA A 730 33.20 -5.51 30.45
N ALA A 731 34.16 -5.32 31.36
CA ALA A 731 34.93 -4.07 31.46
C ALA A 731 35.76 -3.79 30.20
N TYR A 732 36.44 -4.81 29.66
CA TYR A 732 37.18 -4.69 28.40
C TYR A 732 36.27 -4.32 27.22
N ILE A 733 35.14 -5.02 27.05
CA ILE A 733 34.15 -4.71 25.99
C ILE A 733 33.59 -3.31 26.17
N LEU A 734 33.35 -2.84 27.41
CA LEU A 734 32.90 -1.47 27.67
C LEU A 734 33.95 -0.42 27.26
N ILE A 735 35.22 -0.64 27.62
CA ILE A 735 36.32 0.27 27.25
C ILE A 735 36.54 0.26 25.73
N ASP A 736 36.61 -0.91 25.09
CA ASP A 736 36.72 -1.04 23.63
C ASP A 736 35.54 -0.37 22.92
N THR A 737 34.32 -0.59 23.41
CA THR A 737 33.11 0.05 22.88
C THR A 737 33.26 1.57 22.96
N TYR A 738 33.69 2.10 24.11
CA TYR A 738 33.88 3.53 24.32
C TYR A 738 34.94 4.12 23.38
N LEU A 739 36.13 3.51 23.31
CA LEU A 739 37.24 3.99 22.48
C LEU A 739 36.89 3.97 21.00
N SER A 740 36.41 2.82 20.50
CA SER A 740 35.99 2.71 19.10
C SER A 740 34.82 3.64 18.75
N ASN A 741 33.88 3.87 19.68
CA ASN A 741 32.79 4.82 19.45
C ASN A 741 33.32 6.26 19.38
N LYS A 742 34.29 6.62 20.24
CA LYS A 742 34.96 7.93 20.20
C LYS A 742 35.71 8.13 18.87
N GLU A 743 36.45 7.13 18.41
CA GLU A 743 37.13 7.15 17.11
C GLU A 743 36.14 7.30 15.96
N LYS A 744 35.02 6.58 15.98
CA LYS A 744 34.01 6.65 14.93
C LYS A 744 33.34 8.02 14.85
N VAL A 745 33.04 8.65 16.00
CA VAL A 745 32.50 10.02 16.04
C VAL A 745 33.50 11.01 15.46
N ALA A 746 34.78 10.89 15.84
CA ALA A 746 35.83 11.76 15.30
C ALA A 746 35.98 11.59 13.78
N ALA A 747 36.02 10.34 13.29
CA ALA A 747 36.14 10.04 11.87
C ALA A 747 34.98 10.62 11.05
N VAL A 748 33.73 10.43 11.49
CA VAL A 748 32.55 10.98 10.80
C VAL A 748 32.51 12.51 10.88
N SER A 749 32.99 13.10 11.97
CA SER A 749 33.13 14.56 12.05
C SER A 749 34.18 15.08 11.07
N ILE A 750 35.34 14.43 10.97
CA ILE A 750 36.42 14.81 10.05
C ILE A 750 35.97 14.67 8.60
N SER A 751 35.40 13.52 8.23
CA SER A 751 34.88 13.26 6.89
C SER A 751 33.89 14.34 6.44
N ARG A 752 32.94 14.73 7.30
CA ARG A 752 31.98 15.80 6.97
C ARG A 752 32.60 17.18 6.89
N MET A 753 33.60 17.50 7.72
CA MET A 753 34.34 18.75 7.60
C MET A 753 35.15 18.81 6.31
N GLU A 754 35.74 17.70 5.89
CA GLU A 754 36.45 17.59 4.61
C GLU A 754 35.50 17.70 3.42
N ALA A 755 34.33 17.04 3.50
CA ALA A 755 33.27 17.17 2.52
C ALA A 755 32.80 18.63 2.40
N ALA A 756 32.52 19.31 3.52
CA ALA A 756 32.12 20.72 3.52
C ALA A 756 33.17 21.66 2.90
N LYS A 757 34.47 21.34 3.04
CA LYS A 757 35.55 22.11 2.38
C LYS A 757 35.58 21.95 0.85
N GLN A 758 34.98 20.88 0.32
CA GLN A 758 34.87 20.66 -1.12
C GLN A 758 33.73 21.48 -1.75
N TYR A 759 32.82 22.03 -0.93
CA TYR A 759 31.73 22.85 -1.42
C TYR A 759 32.26 24.10 -2.13
N ARG A 760 31.76 24.33 -3.34
CA ARG A 760 31.98 25.55 -4.11
C ARG A 760 30.61 26.13 -4.46
N PRO A 761 30.28 27.38 -4.07
CA PRO A 761 29.03 28.02 -4.45
C PRO A 761 28.96 28.12 -5.98
N SER A 762 28.18 27.22 -6.57
CA SER A 762 27.88 27.14 -8.00
C SER A 762 26.58 26.38 -8.13
N THR A 763 25.77 26.67 -9.15
CA THR A 763 24.58 25.88 -9.43
C THR A 763 25.02 24.43 -9.65
N PRO A 764 24.63 23.48 -8.78
CA PRO A 764 25.10 22.10 -8.91
C PRO A 764 24.68 21.54 -10.26
N GLU A 765 25.58 20.81 -10.94
CA GLU A 765 25.20 19.97 -12.08
C GLU A 765 24.37 18.80 -11.56
N VAL A 766 23.05 19.02 -11.40
CA VAL A 766 22.09 17.92 -11.26
C VAL A 766 22.10 17.20 -12.60
N SER A 767 22.55 15.95 -12.63
CA SER A 767 22.57 15.18 -13.87
C SER A 767 21.13 15.07 -14.38
N PRO A 768 20.80 15.63 -15.57
CA PRO A 768 19.43 15.63 -16.06
C PRO A 768 18.92 14.19 -16.14
N GLY A 769 17.86 13.89 -15.39
CA GLY A 769 17.24 12.56 -15.36
C GLY A 769 17.56 11.67 -14.16
N LEU A 770 18.54 11.98 -13.30
CA LEU A 770 18.70 11.18 -12.06
C LEU A 770 17.65 11.57 -11.02
N ALA A 771 17.06 10.59 -10.35
CA ALA A 771 15.92 10.88 -9.47
C ALA A 771 16.26 11.53 -8.12
N GLY A 772 15.46 12.53 -7.73
CA GLY A 772 15.34 13.12 -6.40
C GLY A 772 13.97 13.79 -6.26
N LEU A 773 13.22 13.39 -5.23
CA LEU A 773 11.80 13.76 -5.05
C LEU A 773 11.64 15.28 -5.11
N GLY A 774 10.89 15.78 -6.09
CA GLY A 774 10.93 17.15 -6.58
C GLY A 774 10.51 18.24 -5.58
N SER A 775 10.58 19.48 -6.06
CA SER A 775 10.39 20.73 -5.31
C SER A 775 9.02 20.83 -4.63
N ARG A 776 9.00 21.42 -3.42
CA ARG A 776 7.78 21.95 -2.81
C ARG A 776 7.14 22.99 -3.74
N ASN A 777 5.84 22.86 -3.99
CA ASN A 777 5.02 23.98 -4.44
C ASN A 777 4.58 24.75 -3.19
N ASP A 778 5.15 25.93 -2.95
CA ASP A 778 4.86 26.76 -1.78
C ASP A 778 3.45 27.42 -1.81
N GLU A 779 2.66 27.20 -2.85
CA GLU A 779 1.38 27.92 -3.05
C GLU A 779 0.18 27.39 -2.24
N ASN A 780 0.31 26.32 -1.43
CA ASN A 780 -0.86 25.69 -0.78
C ASN A 780 -0.88 25.70 0.76
N PHE A 781 0.00 26.47 1.42
CA PHE A 781 0.08 26.46 2.89
C PHE A 781 -0.45 27.72 3.60
N ASP A 782 -0.71 28.82 2.90
CA ASP A 782 -0.96 30.12 3.58
C ASP A 782 -2.44 30.59 3.63
N ASP A 783 -3.40 29.90 3.01
CA ASP A 783 -4.75 30.49 2.81
C ASP A 783 -5.90 30.05 3.76
N GLU A 784 -5.68 29.27 4.83
CA GLU A 784 -6.80 28.84 5.70
C GLU A 784 -6.65 29.08 7.22
N GLU A 785 -5.60 29.75 7.69
CA GLU A 785 -5.45 30.05 9.14
C GLU A 785 -5.92 31.47 9.57
N GLN A 786 -6.49 32.28 8.65
CA GLN A 786 -6.95 33.64 8.97
C GLN A 786 -8.47 33.85 9.12
N SER A 787 -9.31 32.82 9.06
CA SER A 787 -10.77 32.99 9.24
C SER A 787 -11.30 32.39 10.55
N ASN A 788 -10.74 32.74 11.71
CA ASN A 788 -11.46 32.50 12.99
C ASN A 788 -10.95 33.33 14.19
N ASN A 789 -10.61 34.60 13.99
CA ASN A 789 -10.43 35.52 15.12
C ASN A 789 -10.90 36.93 14.75
N GLY A 790 -12.20 37.16 14.93
CA GLY A 790 -12.81 38.47 14.85
C GLY A 790 -13.98 38.58 15.83
N LEU A 791 -13.87 39.54 16.76
CA LEU A 791 -14.90 40.07 17.67
C LEU A 791 -15.07 39.39 19.04
N ARG A 792 -14.28 39.87 20.02
CA ARG A 792 -14.86 40.50 21.21
C ARG A 792 -13.81 41.35 21.95
N GLU A 793 -13.92 42.66 21.79
CA GLU A 793 -13.19 43.64 22.60
C GLU A 793 -13.85 43.82 23.99
N LYS A 794 -12.98 43.83 25.00
CA LYS A 794 -12.92 44.71 26.20
C LYS A 794 -14.17 44.95 27.03
N GLY A 795 -14.09 44.48 28.28
CA GLY A 795 -14.68 45.12 29.46
C GLY A 795 -13.88 44.75 30.71
N LYS A 796 -12.99 45.64 31.15
CA LYS A 796 -12.30 45.56 32.45
C LYS A 796 -13.23 46.11 33.52
N GLU A 797 -13.44 45.37 34.61
CA GLU A 797 -13.76 45.96 35.90
C GLU A 797 -13.11 45.17 37.04
N LYS A 798 -12.37 45.89 37.88
CA LYS A 798 -11.76 45.42 39.13
C LYS A 798 -12.82 45.54 40.23
N ALA A 799 -12.92 44.56 41.13
CA ALA A 799 -12.87 44.78 42.59
C ALA A 799 -13.12 43.51 43.42
N GLN A 800 -12.35 43.44 44.51
CA GLN A 800 -12.67 42.88 45.84
C GLN A 800 -12.70 41.36 46.07
N LYS A 801 -11.66 40.92 46.81
CA LYS A 801 -11.73 39.85 47.82
C LYS A 801 -12.75 40.21 48.92
N PRO A 802 -13.35 39.22 49.58
CA PRO A 802 -12.87 38.88 50.93
C PRO A 802 -12.75 37.37 51.24
N THR A 803 -11.90 37.13 52.26
CA THR A 803 -11.79 36.05 53.28
C THR A 803 -12.87 34.95 53.33
N LYS A 804 -12.51 33.64 53.36
CA LYS A 804 -11.95 32.81 54.46
C LYS A 804 -13.03 32.35 55.46
N GLU A 805 -13.38 31.05 55.48
CA GLU A 805 -13.64 30.28 56.71
C GLU A 805 -13.75 28.76 56.46
N MET A 806 -13.29 28.01 57.47
CA MET A 806 -13.31 26.55 57.63
C MET A 806 -14.61 26.12 58.30
N ASP A 807 -15.15 24.93 57.98
CA ASP A 807 -15.43 23.83 58.94
C ASP A 807 -16.17 22.68 58.22
N GLN A 808 -15.63 21.45 58.28
CA GLN A 808 -16.04 20.33 59.13
C GLN A 808 -17.32 19.59 58.70
N GLY A 809 -17.21 18.25 58.58
CA GLY A 809 -18.23 17.37 59.14
C GLY A 809 -18.68 16.13 58.35
N SER A 810 -18.23 14.97 58.83
CA SER A 810 -18.87 13.63 58.77
C SER A 810 -18.75 12.86 57.44
N SER A 811 -18.10 11.69 57.34
CA SER A 811 -18.17 10.40 58.06
C SER A 811 -19.46 9.61 57.81
N LEU A 812 -19.36 8.50 57.06
CA LEU A 812 -20.00 7.24 57.45
C LEU A 812 -19.46 6.05 56.63
N ALA A 813 -19.32 4.94 57.34
CA ALA A 813 -18.52 3.78 57.02
C ALA A 813 -19.35 2.62 56.44
N LEU A 814 -18.61 1.72 55.78
CA LEU A 814 -18.70 0.24 55.80
C LEU A 814 -20.04 -0.42 56.11
N LEU A 815 -20.47 -1.30 55.21
CA LEU A 815 -21.05 -2.60 55.57
C LEU A 815 -20.57 -3.66 54.57
N GLU A 816 -19.83 -4.63 55.11
CA GLU A 816 -19.57 -5.96 54.56
C GLU A 816 -20.86 -6.79 54.58
N SER A 817 -21.01 -7.70 53.62
CA SER A 817 -21.67 -8.98 53.87
C SER A 817 -21.17 -10.03 52.87
N ASP A 818 -20.47 -11.02 53.41
CA ASP A 818 -20.16 -12.30 52.78
C ASP A 818 -21.43 -13.10 52.45
N SER A 819 -21.37 -13.88 51.38
CA SER A 819 -21.81 -15.29 51.42
C SER A 819 -21.32 -16.07 50.19
N ASP A 820 -20.63 -17.16 50.50
CA ASP A 820 -20.15 -18.23 49.63
C ASP A 820 -21.20 -18.84 48.69
N SER A 821 -20.75 -19.31 47.52
CA SER A 821 -20.97 -20.69 47.05
C SER A 821 -20.19 -20.99 45.76
N ASP A 822 -19.12 -21.76 45.92
CA ASP A 822 -18.79 -22.98 45.17
C ASP A 822 -19.45 -23.21 43.78
N HIS A 823 -18.65 -23.26 42.71
CA HIS A 823 -18.29 -24.53 42.03
C HIS A 823 -17.41 -24.35 40.77
N LYS A 824 -16.64 -25.42 40.55
CA LYS A 824 -15.53 -25.68 39.61
C LYS A 824 -15.90 -25.62 38.11
N GLY A 825 -14.90 -25.31 37.27
CA GLY A 825 -14.87 -25.66 35.83
C GLY A 825 -13.52 -25.32 35.17
N PRO A 826 -13.04 -26.08 34.16
CA PRO A 826 -11.66 -26.59 34.15
C PRO A 826 -10.67 -25.92 33.18
N GLU A 827 -9.40 -26.29 33.42
CA GLU A 827 -8.21 -26.17 32.56
C GLU A 827 -8.45 -26.75 31.15
N PHE A 828 -7.84 -26.11 30.14
CA PHE A 828 -7.60 -26.73 28.85
C PHE A 828 -6.13 -26.61 28.44
N SER A 829 -5.53 -27.78 28.30
CA SER A 829 -4.35 -28.10 27.49
C SER A 829 -4.67 -28.09 26.01
#